data_AF-A0A1B9IUR2-F1
#
_entry.id   AF-A0A1B9IUR2-F1
#
_cell.length_a   1.000
_cell.length_b   1.000
_cell.length_c   1.000
_cell.angle_alpha   90.00
_cell.angle_beta   90.00
_cell.angle_gamma   90.00
#
_symmetry.space_group_name_H-M   'P 1'
#
loop_
_entity.id
_entity.type
_entity.pdbx_description
1 polymer ?
#
loop_
_entity_poly.entity_id
_entity_poly.type
_entity_poly.pdbx_seq_one_letter_code
_entity_poly.pdbx_strand_id
1 'polypeptide(L)'
;MIASLSLLLLSLVSAASDSYGSISSRSGVSPELLDLRGADVGFSQYTYNSTLLPPNRPRPPNCPPCFNCQLPAFNCGNAGECNPYDGQCRCEPGFGGQDCLTPLCGALSDGEERYPRPEGELCQCKDGWGGINCNVCKTDKACSAFRPKSGPNQEDDNGDEDEEDQMVCYKGGLAVQRNFQMCDVTNRKIIDTIPDNKPPQVTFSCTAGGPSSNASLPSSSYSPFSSLQGGLDILQEDNLGECNFQFWVDRIESFHCELSKCSWQSKDSFDSNQTNYNCEKIECSCIPGRFLCGEDGSVNIDDFLAEEVKGPGSFNCVSGKGCSFEEPAMNQLINDIFGDKSITLDCDSGECLHYTQVPGYTRPERPDNSVWVALSAALAALIFVLACLLLWYLGRTHRHPEGFGGVKLPEDEAAKLMADHVPATLHFSNISYDLPSSKRVLSHITGTVRPGELLAIMGASGAGKSTLLDILARKAKSGRVSGDMYVNGRTIPDEATFRRVVGYVDQEDTLLSTLTVYEAVLYSALLRLPRDMSYQAKVFRTLETMNELGILGIKDSRIGESGKRSISGGEKRRVSIACELVTGPSILFLDEPTSGLDSYNAYNVISSLSSLAKQFNRTVIFTIHQPQSNIVALFDRLLLLAKGQLVYSGESERAQQHFEKLGYECPKGFNIADYLIDVTVEASGEHRNGDGQNGKTKLNGNGISTGARSTDDVENGFGTSSSTQREITSDNTSSDEDGGEGGVLSEIKSKASKLLGAFTTTTSSILPGSGSTTPKEHISPIPEKLASLVLASRASDDSKIVEAEITRIQQGQSPDGANAIGITERDIDEETRLLKGFQKASLWTQFRLLSGRAFKNLYRNPLLMATHYAVAIVVALVCGFFFYHVTNDIPGFQNRLGLFLFILSLFGFSCLSSLGIFANERMLFMRERANGYYAPITYFLSKILFDIIPLRVIPPFILGSIVYGLAGLNAEVSAFWKFIMTLVLFNLTASSIVLFLSVAVADLGVANLLGSLVMLYNLLFAGLLMNYDRVPDGLKWMQTLSFFHAGYEALLVNELRYLQLIERKFGLDIQVPSATILSSFGFHAQAFWWPDTALLGIVFAVFTVASYLVLELFVKERR
;
A
#
# COMPACT_ATOMS: atom_id res chain seq x y z
N MET A 1 -20.84 -1.37 12.18
CA MET A 1 -21.64 -2.42 12.87
C MET A 1 -20.66 -3.49 13.32
N ILE A 2 -20.88 -4.13 14.47
CA ILE A 2 -19.92 -5.04 15.11
C ILE A 2 -20.69 -6.26 15.62
N ALA A 3 -20.42 -7.44 15.05
CA ALA A 3 -20.75 -8.78 15.55
C ALA A 3 -20.24 -9.82 14.52
N SER A 4 -20.24 -11.12 14.91
CA SER A 4 -19.94 -12.28 14.03
C SER A 4 -18.47 -12.54 13.68
N LEU A 5 -17.60 -12.62 14.70
CA LEU A 5 -16.30 -13.29 14.59
C LEU A 5 -15.94 -13.98 15.91
N SER A 6 -16.38 -15.24 16.10
CA SER A 6 -16.00 -16.08 17.25
C SER A 6 -16.38 -17.55 17.01
N LEU A 7 -15.38 -18.40 16.75
CA LEU A 7 -15.10 -19.68 17.42
C LEU A 7 -14.15 -20.55 16.58
N LEU A 8 -13.02 -20.93 17.18
CA LEU A 8 -12.06 -21.90 16.64
C LEU A 8 -11.23 -22.48 17.81
N LEU A 9 -10.83 -23.76 17.66
CA LEU A 9 -9.75 -24.47 18.34
C LEU A 9 -9.95 -25.04 19.77
N LEU A 10 -9.08 -26.04 20.03
CA LEU A 10 -8.76 -26.78 21.26
C LEU A 10 -9.68 -27.99 21.58
N SER A 11 -9.15 -29.19 21.90
CA SER A 11 -7.74 -29.65 21.87
C SER A 11 -7.57 -31.19 21.87
N LEU A 12 -6.45 -31.66 21.33
CA LEU A 12 -5.94 -33.05 21.40
C LEU A 12 -4.89 -33.21 22.52
N VAL A 13 -4.97 -34.29 23.32
CA VAL A 13 -3.95 -34.91 24.20
C VAL A 13 -4.45 -36.33 24.53
N SER A 14 -3.68 -37.40 24.78
CA SER A 14 -2.38 -37.93 24.31
C SER A 14 -2.26 -39.37 24.87
N ALA A 15 -1.31 -40.18 24.39
CA ALA A 15 -1.23 -41.63 24.65
C ALA A 15 -0.41 -42.05 25.90
N ALA A 16 -0.31 -43.37 26.11
CA ALA A 16 0.67 -44.13 26.91
C ALA A 16 0.52 -44.15 28.46
N SER A 17 0.89 -45.21 29.20
CA SER A 17 1.18 -46.63 28.88
C SER A 17 1.27 -47.47 30.18
N ASP A 18 1.85 -48.69 30.11
CA ASP A 18 2.64 -49.38 31.15
C ASP A 18 1.99 -50.35 32.19
N SER A 19 2.25 -51.65 31.95
CA SER A 19 3.21 -52.48 32.74
C SER A 19 2.77 -53.49 33.82
N TYR A 20 3.13 -54.75 33.53
CA TYR A 20 3.63 -55.85 34.40
C TYR A 20 2.75 -56.55 35.47
N GLY A 21 2.73 -57.89 35.39
CA GLY A 21 2.31 -58.86 36.43
C GLY A 21 2.43 -60.30 35.89
N SER A 22 2.92 -61.29 36.66
CA SER A 22 3.39 -62.57 36.09
C SER A 22 3.43 -63.80 37.05
N ILE A 23 3.73 -64.97 36.46
CA ILE A 23 4.28 -66.23 37.04
C ILE A 23 3.31 -67.31 37.58
N SER A 24 3.62 -68.57 37.17
CA SER A 24 3.16 -69.90 37.65
C SER A 24 1.67 -70.26 37.53
N SER A 25 1.20 -71.37 36.95
CA SER A 25 1.69 -72.75 36.73
C SER A 25 1.35 -73.79 37.82
N ARG A 26 0.51 -74.77 37.46
CA ARG A 26 0.61 -76.16 37.90
C ARG A 26 -0.21 -77.12 37.04
N SER A 27 0.21 -78.37 37.00
CA SER A 27 -0.46 -79.48 36.32
C SER A 27 -1.42 -80.25 37.23
N GLY A 28 -2.39 -80.92 36.62
CA GLY A 28 -3.30 -81.89 37.24
C GLY A 28 -3.60 -83.01 36.23
N VAL A 29 -3.76 -84.25 36.70
CA VAL A 29 -3.84 -85.46 35.86
C VAL A 29 -5.26 -86.03 35.85
N SER A 30 -5.54 -86.87 34.84
CA SER A 30 -6.74 -87.68 34.60
C SER A 30 -6.89 -88.83 35.64
N PRO A 31 -7.77 -89.87 35.56
CA PRO A 31 -8.04 -90.73 34.36
C PRO A 31 -9.47 -91.34 34.23
N GLU A 32 -9.60 -92.32 33.31
CA GLU A 32 -10.59 -93.43 33.24
C GLU A 32 -11.98 -93.15 32.59
N LEU A 33 -12.59 -94.07 31.81
CA LEU A 33 -12.23 -95.48 31.46
C LEU A 33 -12.79 -95.96 30.08
N LEU A 34 -12.00 -96.77 29.36
CA LEU A 34 -12.27 -97.96 28.47
C LEU A 34 -13.63 -98.17 27.73
N ASP A 35 -13.72 -98.88 26.58
CA ASP A 35 -12.76 -99.47 25.59
C ASP A 35 -13.56 -99.98 24.37
N LEU A 36 -12.92 -100.12 23.19
CA LEU A 36 -12.78 -101.42 22.50
C LEU A 36 -12.06 -101.31 21.13
N ARG A 37 -11.02 -102.13 20.99
CA ARG A 37 -10.22 -102.45 19.77
C ARG A 37 -11.09 -103.10 18.66
N GLY A 38 -10.66 -103.17 17.38
CA GLY A 38 -9.41 -102.76 16.72
C GLY A 38 -8.98 -103.74 15.60
N ALA A 39 -7.74 -103.60 15.10
CA ALA A 39 -6.99 -104.48 14.17
C ALA A 39 -7.27 -104.40 12.63
N ASP A 40 -6.32 -103.76 11.93
CA ASP A 40 -5.51 -104.21 10.78
C ASP A 40 -6.07 -105.11 9.65
N VAL A 41 -5.76 -104.74 8.38
CA VAL A 41 -4.80 -105.43 7.47
C VAL A 41 -4.98 -105.01 6.00
N GLY A 42 -3.86 -104.76 5.29
CA GLY A 42 -3.66 -105.29 3.91
C GLY A 42 -4.02 -104.45 2.67
N PHE A 43 -3.02 -103.71 2.18
CA PHE A 43 -2.62 -103.48 0.77
C PHE A 43 -3.45 -104.03 -0.44
N SER A 44 -3.41 -103.24 -1.53
CA SER A 44 -3.26 -103.66 -2.95
C SER A 44 -4.45 -103.59 -3.94
N GLN A 45 -4.64 -102.40 -4.53
CA GLN A 45 -4.47 -102.09 -5.98
C GLN A 45 -5.33 -102.76 -7.09
N TYR A 46 -5.62 -101.93 -8.13
CA TYR A 46 -6.09 -102.23 -9.51
C TYR A 46 -7.59 -102.50 -9.82
N THR A 47 -8.26 -101.43 -10.28
CA THR A 47 -9.05 -101.30 -11.55
C THR A 47 -9.84 -102.49 -12.13
N TYR A 48 -11.10 -102.24 -12.55
CA TYR A 48 -11.45 -102.13 -13.99
C TYR A 48 -12.84 -101.48 -14.24
N ASN A 49 -13.12 -101.18 -15.51
CA ASN A 49 -14.16 -100.29 -16.05
C ASN A 49 -15.65 -100.71 -15.89
N SER A 50 -16.48 -99.69 -15.55
CA SER A 50 -17.71 -99.22 -16.23
C SER A 50 -19.01 -100.05 -16.33
N THR A 51 -20.10 -99.28 -16.53
CA THR A 51 -21.39 -99.67 -17.14
C THR A 51 -22.28 -100.68 -16.41
N LEU A 52 -22.92 -100.25 -15.33
CA LEU A 52 -24.29 -100.65 -14.99
C LEU A 52 -25.11 -99.44 -14.53
N LEU A 53 -26.32 -99.29 -15.06
CA LEU A 53 -27.32 -98.36 -14.54
C LEU A 53 -27.81 -98.85 -13.16
N PRO A 54 -27.97 -97.98 -12.16
CA PRO A 54 -28.58 -98.38 -10.89
C PRO A 54 -30.06 -98.74 -11.08
N PRO A 55 -30.57 -99.77 -10.39
CA PRO A 55 -31.95 -100.23 -10.57
C PRO A 55 -32.96 -99.21 -10.03
N ASN A 56 -34.04 -99.02 -10.78
CA ASN A 56 -35.15 -98.12 -10.44
C ASN A 56 -35.91 -98.61 -9.19
N ARG A 57 -35.47 -98.18 -8.00
CA ARG A 57 -36.12 -98.46 -6.72
C ARG A 57 -37.22 -97.42 -6.45
N PRO A 58 -38.44 -97.82 -6.02
CA PRO A 58 -39.45 -96.87 -5.59
C PRO A 58 -38.94 -96.08 -4.37
N ARG A 59 -39.09 -94.77 -4.45
CA ARG A 59 -38.62 -93.80 -3.45
C ARG A 59 -39.44 -93.90 -2.15
N PRO A 60 -38.82 -93.90 -0.95
CA PRO A 60 -39.56 -93.71 0.29
C PRO A 60 -40.27 -92.34 0.30
N PRO A 61 -41.51 -92.23 0.81
CA PRO A 61 -42.32 -91.01 0.68
C PRO A 61 -41.71 -89.77 1.34
N ASN A 62 -40.78 -89.94 2.29
CA ASN A 62 -40.15 -88.85 3.05
C ASN A 62 -38.68 -88.61 2.65
N CYS A 63 -38.22 -89.08 1.49
CA CYS A 63 -36.82 -88.94 1.06
C CYS A 63 -36.68 -87.76 0.08
N PRO A 64 -36.07 -86.62 0.46
CA PRO A 64 -35.89 -85.45 -0.43
C PRO A 64 -34.97 -85.77 -1.63
N PRO A 65 -34.89 -84.91 -2.65
CA PRO A 65 -34.05 -85.20 -3.82
C PRO A 65 -32.60 -84.83 -3.53
N CYS A 66 -31.66 -85.59 -4.10
CA CYS A 66 -30.27 -85.17 -4.15
C CYS A 66 -30.20 -83.87 -4.96
N PHE A 67 -29.52 -82.85 -4.43
CA PHE A 67 -29.33 -81.60 -5.14
C PHE A 67 -28.63 -81.85 -6.48
N ASN A 68 -29.17 -81.26 -7.55
CA ASN A 68 -28.53 -81.18 -8.85
C ASN A 68 -29.09 -79.97 -9.60
N CYS A 69 -28.29 -78.93 -9.77
CA CYS A 69 -28.67 -77.66 -10.39
C CYS A 69 -29.05 -77.74 -11.88
N GLN A 70 -28.87 -78.90 -12.54
CA GLN A 70 -29.38 -79.15 -13.90
C GLN A 70 -30.87 -79.53 -13.92
N LEU A 71 -31.48 -79.76 -12.76
CA LEU A 71 -32.90 -80.10 -12.65
C LEU A 71 -33.70 -78.85 -12.23
N PRO A 72 -34.82 -78.50 -12.89
CA PRO A 72 -35.60 -77.28 -12.62
C PRO A 72 -36.38 -77.29 -11.28
N ALA A 73 -35.95 -78.10 -10.32
CA ALA A 73 -36.36 -78.06 -8.92
C ALA A 73 -35.21 -77.60 -8.00
N PHE A 74 -34.04 -77.29 -8.56
CA PHE A 74 -32.84 -76.82 -7.88
C PHE A 74 -32.14 -75.79 -8.75
N ASN A 75 -32.00 -74.57 -8.24
CA ASN A 75 -31.17 -73.54 -8.85
C ASN A 75 -29.96 -73.27 -7.94
N CYS A 76 -28.90 -72.71 -8.50
CA CYS A 76 -27.86 -72.05 -7.72
C CYS A 76 -28.34 -70.65 -7.35
N GLY A 77 -28.16 -70.22 -6.10
CA GLY A 77 -28.34 -68.82 -5.72
C GLY A 77 -27.07 -68.00 -5.94
N ASN A 78 -27.20 -66.67 -5.88
CA ASN A 78 -26.08 -65.74 -5.72
C ASN A 78 -25.00 -65.85 -6.83
N ALA A 79 -25.43 -65.87 -8.10
CA ALA A 79 -24.59 -66.03 -9.29
C ALA A 79 -23.72 -67.30 -9.31
N GLY A 80 -24.11 -68.35 -8.59
CA GLY A 80 -23.35 -69.59 -8.56
C GLY A 80 -23.39 -70.35 -9.88
N GLU A 81 -22.24 -70.65 -10.51
CA GLU A 81 -22.22 -71.45 -11.74
C GLU A 81 -22.69 -72.89 -11.45
N CYS A 82 -23.73 -73.36 -12.14
CA CYS A 82 -24.07 -74.78 -12.11
C CYS A 82 -23.01 -75.61 -12.86
N ASN A 83 -22.20 -76.38 -12.14
CA ASN A 83 -21.15 -77.21 -12.73
C ASN A 83 -21.79 -78.39 -13.51
N PRO A 84 -21.62 -78.46 -14.84
CA PRO A 84 -22.35 -79.43 -15.66
C PRO A 84 -21.86 -80.88 -15.52
N TYR A 85 -20.77 -81.12 -14.79
CA TYR A 85 -20.14 -82.44 -14.65
C TYR A 85 -20.53 -83.20 -13.38
N ASP A 86 -20.88 -82.49 -12.29
CA ASP A 86 -21.28 -83.09 -11.01
C ASP A 86 -22.64 -82.60 -10.48
N GLY A 87 -23.22 -81.55 -11.10
CA GLY A 87 -24.51 -80.97 -10.71
C GLY A 87 -24.47 -80.11 -9.43
N GLN A 88 -23.28 -79.73 -8.96
CA GLN A 88 -23.09 -78.86 -7.80
C GLN A 88 -22.92 -77.41 -8.24
N CYS A 89 -23.31 -76.46 -7.39
CA CYS A 89 -23.08 -75.05 -7.64
C CYS A 89 -21.66 -74.63 -7.22
N ARG A 90 -21.01 -73.81 -8.05
CA ARG A 90 -19.76 -73.12 -7.71
C ARG A 90 -20.10 -71.73 -7.19
N CYS A 91 -19.83 -71.48 -5.92
CA CYS A 91 -20.29 -70.26 -5.26
C CYS A 91 -19.29 -69.12 -5.40
N GLU A 92 -19.79 -67.90 -5.59
CA GLU A 92 -18.96 -66.70 -5.45
C GLU A 92 -18.44 -66.55 -4.00
N PRO A 93 -17.28 -65.89 -3.79
CA PRO A 93 -16.61 -65.88 -2.51
C PRO A 93 -17.49 -65.35 -1.37
N GLY A 94 -17.55 -66.08 -0.26
CA GLY A 94 -18.40 -65.77 0.88
C GLY A 94 -19.73 -66.52 0.88
N PHE A 95 -19.98 -67.38 -0.12
CA PHE A 95 -21.07 -68.34 -0.14
C PHE A 95 -20.56 -69.78 -0.35
N GLY A 96 -21.39 -70.75 0.02
CA GLY A 96 -21.10 -72.18 -0.01
C GLY A 96 -22.36 -73.01 0.21
N GLY A 97 -22.17 -74.29 0.54
CA GLY A 97 -23.24 -75.29 0.46
C GLY A 97 -23.32 -75.89 -0.95
N GLN A 98 -24.33 -76.73 -1.20
CA GLN A 98 -24.54 -77.31 -2.54
C GLN A 98 -25.29 -76.36 -3.49
N ASP A 99 -25.96 -75.35 -2.92
CA ASP A 99 -26.92 -74.42 -3.53
C ASP A 99 -26.45 -72.95 -3.55
N CYS A 100 -25.30 -72.65 -2.93
CA CYS A 100 -24.76 -71.30 -2.71
C CYS A 100 -25.63 -70.36 -1.85
N LEU A 101 -26.56 -70.92 -1.07
CA LEU A 101 -27.41 -70.17 -0.13
C LEU A 101 -26.84 -70.13 1.30
N THR A 102 -25.71 -70.81 1.56
CA THR A 102 -25.06 -70.81 2.88
C THR A 102 -23.94 -69.76 2.93
N PRO A 103 -24.05 -68.66 3.69
CA PRO A 103 -22.98 -67.68 3.83
C PRO A 103 -21.79 -68.23 4.63
N LEU A 104 -20.58 -67.86 4.22
CA LEU A 104 -19.31 -68.30 4.80
C LEU A 104 -18.55 -67.15 5.50
N CYS A 105 -17.80 -67.51 6.53
CA CYS A 105 -16.94 -66.65 7.34
C CYS A 105 -15.46 -67.02 7.18
N GLY A 106 -14.57 -66.26 7.85
CA GLY A 106 -13.12 -66.30 7.58
C GLY A 106 -12.74 -65.24 6.54
N ALA A 107 -11.45 -65.07 6.27
CA ALA A 107 -10.96 -64.08 5.31
C ALA A 107 -11.20 -64.52 3.86
N LEU A 108 -11.25 -63.57 2.93
CA LEU A 108 -11.27 -63.86 1.49
C LEU A 108 -10.02 -64.65 1.06
N SER A 109 -8.88 -64.43 1.73
CA SER A 109 -7.62 -65.16 1.53
C SER A 109 -7.66 -66.64 1.88
N ASP A 110 -8.69 -67.08 2.63
CA ASP A 110 -8.79 -68.46 3.11
C ASP A 110 -9.41 -69.40 2.04
N GLY A 111 -9.93 -68.85 0.94
CA GLY A 111 -10.42 -69.62 -0.21
C GLY A 111 -11.51 -70.62 0.16
N GLU A 112 -11.23 -71.92 -0.04
CA GLU A 112 -12.13 -73.03 0.29
C GLU A 112 -12.11 -73.42 1.78
N GLU A 113 -11.15 -72.93 2.59
CA GLU A 113 -11.07 -73.22 4.04
C GLU A 113 -12.07 -72.38 4.88
N ARG A 114 -12.96 -71.64 4.22
CA ARG A 114 -13.96 -70.75 4.83
C ARG A 114 -15.11 -71.56 5.43
N TYR A 115 -15.47 -71.24 6.68
CA TYR A 115 -16.43 -72.01 7.47
C TYR A 115 -17.85 -71.41 7.39
N PRO A 116 -18.93 -72.21 7.46
CA PRO A 116 -20.30 -71.69 7.41
C PRO A 116 -20.62 -70.80 8.62
N ARG A 117 -21.38 -69.73 8.37
CA ARG A 117 -21.76 -68.76 9.42
C ARG A 117 -22.71 -69.39 10.45
N PRO A 118 -22.48 -69.21 11.77
CA PRO A 118 -23.43 -69.65 12.79
C PRO A 118 -24.80 -68.98 12.66
N GLU A 119 -25.88 -69.70 12.99
CA GLU A 119 -27.23 -69.16 12.92
C GLU A 119 -27.41 -67.98 13.91
N GLY A 120 -27.87 -66.84 13.40
CA GLY A 120 -28.14 -65.64 14.21
C GLY A 120 -26.93 -64.79 14.61
N GLU A 121 -25.69 -65.19 14.27
CA GLU A 121 -24.47 -64.44 14.59
C GLU A 121 -23.89 -63.69 13.37
N LEU A 122 -23.04 -62.69 13.65
CA LEU A 122 -22.19 -62.05 12.65
C LEU A 122 -20.94 -62.90 12.40
N CYS A 123 -20.40 -62.88 11.18
CA CYS A 123 -19.12 -63.52 10.92
C CYS A 123 -17.99 -62.88 11.74
N GLN A 124 -17.21 -63.71 12.43
CA GLN A 124 -15.96 -63.30 13.07
C GLN A 124 -14.86 -63.26 11.99
N CYS A 125 -14.69 -62.09 11.37
CA CYS A 125 -13.67 -61.85 10.36
C CYS A 125 -12.26 -61.86 10.97
N LYS A 126 -11.26 -62.35 10.22
CA LYS A 126 -9.85 -62.18 10.59
C LYS A 126 -9.44 -60.71 10.52
N ASP A 127 -8.42 -60.33 11.28
CA ASP A 127 -7.93 -58.95 11.37
C ASP A 127 -7.75 -58.29 9.99
N GLY A 128 -8.39 -57.14 9.79
CA GLY A 128 -8.34 -56.39 8.54
C GLY A 128 -9.35 -56.81 7.47
N TRP A 129 -10.26 -57.74 7.75
CA TRP A 129 -11.42 -58.08 6.90
C TRP A 129 -12.74 -57.61 7.52
N GLY A 130 -13.77 -57.40 6.71
CA GLY A 130 -15.10 -56.97 7.17
C GLY A 130 -16.21 -57.12 6.13
N GLY A 131 -17.40 -56.61 6.46
CA GLY A 131 -18.63 -56.89 5.73
C GLY A 131 -19.29 -58.20 6.18
N ILE A 132 -20.56 -58.39 5.81
CA ILE A 132 -21.41 -59.47 6.35
C ILE A 132 -20.86 -60.90 6.15
N ASN A 133 -20.20 -61.13 5.01
CA ASN A 133 -19.48 -62.36 4.68
C ASN A 133 -17.96 -62.12 4.57
N CYS A 134 -17.40 -61.18 5.34
CA CYS A 134 -15.96 -60.89 5.47
C CYS A 134 -15.15 -60.65 4.17
N ASN A 135 -15.79 -60.28 3.05
CA ASN A 135 -15.13 -60.10 1.75
C ASN A 135 -14.44 -58.73 1.58
N VAL A 136 -14.79 -57.73 2.38
CA VAL A 136 -14.31 -56.35 2.22
C VAL A 136 -13.00 -56.17 2.98
N CYS A 137 -11.89 -55.88 2.29
CA CYS A 137 -10.63 -55.55 2.96
C CYS A 137 -10.75 -54.21 3.72
N LYS A 138 -10.05 -54.09 4.84
CA LYS A 138 -10.01 -52.88 5.68
C LYS A 138 -8.58 -52.34 5.89
N THR A 139 -7.55 -53.17 5.72
CA THR A 139 -6.13 -52.77 5.85
C THR A 139 -5.26 -53.49 4.81
N ASP A 140 -4.15 -52.87 4.41
CA ASP A 140 -3.25 -53.43 3.38
C ASP A 140 -2.63 -54.78 3.82
N LYS A 141 -2.37 -54.92 5.14
CA LYS A 141 -1.90 -56.16 5.75
C LYS A 141 -2.84 -57.35 5.47
N ALA A 142 -4.16 -57.11 5.38
CA ALA A 142 -5.13 -58.15 5.05
C ALA A 142 -4.93 -58.72 3.62
N CYS A 143 -4.48 -57.87 2.70
CA CYS A 143 -4.21 -58.22 1.31
C CYS A 143 -2.86 -58.91 1.09
N SER A 144 -1.97 -58.96 2.09
CA SER A 144 -0.63 -59.58 1.97
C SER A 144 -0.63 -61.06 1.53
N ALA A 145 -1.69 -61.80 1.83
CA ALA A 145 -1.86 -63.20 1.41
C ALA A 145 -2.08 -63.37 -0.12
N PHE A 146 -2.42 -62.29 -0.83
CA PHE A 146 -2.62 -62.27 -2.28
C PHE A 146 -1.36 -61.85 -3.06
N ARG A 147 -0.20 -61.76 -2.40
CA ARG A 147 1.10 -61.51 -3.09
C ARG A 147 1.31 -62.52 -4.22
N PRO A 148 1.77 -62.08 -5.41
CA PRO A 148 2.13 -63.00 -6.49
C PRO A 148 3.28 -63.90 -6.01
N LYS A 149 3.14 -65.21 -6.17
CA LYS A 149 4.24 -66.13 -5.85
C LYS A 149 5.30 -66.05 -6.94
N SER A 150 6.38 -65.35 -6.64
CA SER A 150 7.66 -65.44 -7.34
C SER A 150 8.12 -66.92 -7.42
N GLY A 151 8.92 -67.23 -8.44
CA GLY A 151 9.07 -68.60 -8.94
C GLY A 151 9.66 -69.60 -7.92
N PRO A 152 9.42 -70.92 -8.10
CA PRO A 152 9.82 -71.94 -7.13
C PRO A 152 11.34 -72.19 -7.15
N ASN A 153 12.11 -71.34 -6.44
CA ASN A 153 13.47 -71.59 -5.96
C ASN A 153 14.01 -70.42 -5.10
N GLN A 154 13.30 -70.02 -4.03
CA GLN A 154 13.91 -69.18 -3.00
C GLN A 154 13.32 -69.45 -1.60
N GLU A 155 14.08 -70.17 -0.77
CA GLU A 155 13.95 -70.14 0.69
C GLU A 155 14.96 -69.10 1.19
N ASP A 156 14.49 -67.90 1.57
CA ASP A 156 15.33 -66.91 2.25
C ASP A 156 14.66 -66.40 3.52
N ASP A 157 15.21 -66.82 4.66
CA ASP A 157 14.86 -66.39 6.01
C ASP A 157 15.75 -65.20 6.40
N ASN A 158 15.41 -64.00 5.93
CA ASN A 158 15.95 -62.72 6.42
C ASN A 158 14.92 -61.60 6.26
N GLY A 159 14.80 -60.74 7.27
CA GLY A 159 13.75 -59.73 7.39
C GLY A 159 14.12 -58.33 6.90
N ASP A 160 14.45 -58.19 5.62
CA ASP A 160 14.43 -56.89 4.92
C ASP A 160 13.17 -56.87 4.02
N GLU A 161 12.33 -55.83 4.15
CA GLU A 161 11.07 -55.72 3.40
C GLU A 161 11.30 -55.01 2.05
N ASP A 162 11.52 -55.77 0.99
CA ASP A 162 11.59 -55.23 -0.38
C ASP A 162 10.26 -54.53 -0.77
N GLU A 163 10.33 -53.26 -1.17
CA GLU A 163 9.16 -52.43 -1.52
C GLU A 163 8.44 -52.89 -2.81
N GLU A 164 9.05 -53.78 -3.61
CA GLU A 164 8.57 -54.17 -4.95
C GLU A 164 7.44 -55.21 -4.97
N ASP A 165 7.05 -55.79 -3.82
CA ASP A 165 6.00 -56.83 -3.69
C ASP A 165 4.86 -56.41 -2.72
N GLN A 166 4.48 -55.13 -2.72
CA GLN A 166 3.44 -54.60 -1.81
C GLN A 166 2.01 -54.76 -2.34
N MET A 167 1.17 -55.49 -1.58
CA MET A 167 -0.28 -55.55 -1.77
C MET A 167 -0.97 -54.44 -0.97
N VAL A 168 -2.01 -53.82 -1.57
CA VAL A 168 -2.74 -52.66 -1.06
C VAL A 168 -4.24 -52.94 -1.03
N CYS A 169 -4.93 -52.49 0.02
CA CYS A 169 -6.38 -52.52 0.13
C CYS A 169 -6.98 -51.24 -0.49
N TYR A 170 -7.34 -51.32 -1.77
CA TYR A 170 -7.97 -50.25 -2.52
C TYR A 170 -9.43 -50.05 -2.10
N LYS A 171 -9.80 -48.81 -1.77
CA LYS A 171 -11.14 -48.44 -1.27
C LYS A 171 -11.82 -47.36 -2.12
N GLY A 172 -11.46 -47.27 -3.40
CA GLY A 172 -11.99 -46.25 -4.32
C GLY A 172 -13.39 -46.53 -4.86
N GLY A 173 -14.02 -47.65 -4.48
CA GLY A 173 -15.34 -48.06 -4.93
C GLY A 173 -15.45 -48.43 -6.42
N LEU A 174 -14.34 -48.43 -7.17
CA LEU A 174 -14.25 -48.83 -8.57
C LEU A 174 -13.71 -50.27 -8.67
N ALA A 175 -14.23 -51.09 -9.58
CA ALA A 175 -13.71 -52.45 -9.78
C ALA A 175 -12.50 -52.43 -10.72
N VAL A 176 -11.40 -53.03 -10.27
CA VAL A 176 -10.16 -53.19 -11.07
C VAL A 176 -9.94 -54.66 -11.47
N GLN A 177 -10.21 -55.58 -10.54
CA GLN A 177 -10.32 -57.03 -10.73
C GLN A 177 -11.62 -57.56 -10.10
N ARG A 178 -11.83 -57.34 -8.79
CA ARG A 178 -12.99 -57.74 -7.98
C ARG A 178 -13.21 -56.78 -6.79
N ASN A 179 -14.14 -55.84 -6.92
CA ASN A 179 -14.51 -54.91 -5.83
C ASN A 179 -15.66 -55.48 -5.00
N PHE A 180 -15.52 -55.46 -3.67
CA PHE A 180 -16.58 -55.81 -2.72
C PHE A 180 -16.99 -54.59 -1.89
N GLN A 181 -18.28 -54.30 -1.85
CA GLN A 181 -18.85 -53.22 -1.05
C GLN A 181 -19.87 -53.78 -0.05
N MET A 182 -19.79 -53.30 1.18
CA MET A 182 -20.80 -53.51 2.23
C MET A 182 -21.44 -52.16 2.52
N CYS A 183 -22.77 -52.09 2.50
CA CYS A 183 -23.52 -50.87 2.69
C CYS A 183 -24.61 -51.00 3.75
N ASP A 184 -24.81 -49.94 4.54
CA ASP A 184 -25.99 -49.77 5.38
C ASP A 184 -27.05 -48.93 4.62
N VAL A 185 -28.32 -49.31 4.72
CA VAL A 185 -29.41 -48.58 4.03
C VAL A 185 -29.74 -47.30 4.79
N THR A 186 -29.77 -46.16 4.09
CA THR A 186 -29.97 -44.83 4.70
C THR A 186 -31.36 -44.23 4.47
N ASN A 187 -32.21 -44.86 3.65
CA ASN A 187 -33.61 -44.48 3.49
C ASN A 187 -34.35 -44.58 4.83
N ARG A 188 -34.57 -43.44 5.47
CA ARG A 188 -35.20 -43.36 6.79
C ARG A 188 -36.51 -44.14 6.89
N LYS A 189 -37.34 -44.12 5.84
CA LYS A 189 -38.65 -44.79 5.85
C LYS A 189 -38.56 -46.29 5.64
N ILE A 190 -37.52 -46.79 4.96
CA ILE A 190 -37.25 -48.23 4.87
C ILE A 190 -36.85 -48.72 6.27
N ILE A 191 -35.97 -47.98 6.96
CA ILE A 191 -35.61 -48.25 8.37
C ILE A 191 -36.87 -48.20 9.27
N ASP A 192 -37.65 -47.12 9.22
CA ASP A 192 -38.83 -46.90 10.07
C ASP A 192 -39.99 -47.89 9.78
N THR A 193 -39.95 -48.68 8.70
CA THR A 193 -40.97 -49.69 8.33
C THR A 193 -40.58 -51.12 8.72
N ILE A 194 -39.29 -51.39 8.92
CA ILE A 194 -38.80 -52.71 9.32
C ILE A 194 -38.90 -52.86 10.85
N PRO A 195 -39.32 -54.01 11.41
CA PRO A 195 -39.53 -54.17 12.85
C PRO A 195 -38.29 -53.85 13.71
N ASP A 196 -38.54 -53.25 14.88
CA ASP A 196 -37.51 -52.86 15.85
C ASP A 196 -36.43 -53.95 16.05
N ASN A 197 -35.17 -53.56 15.88
CA ASN A 197 -33.94 -54.37 15.95
C ASN A 197 -33.58 -55.24 14.72
N LYS A 198 -34.32 -55.22 13.59
CA LYS A 198 -33.88 -55.86 12.33
C LYS A 198 -33.20 -54.82 11.38
N PRO A 199 -31.87 -54.61 11.37
CA PRO A 199 -31.24 -53.63 10.48
C PRO A 199 -31.25 -54.07 8.99
N PRO A 200 -31.60 -53.18 8.05
CA PRO A 200 -31.43 -53.41 6.60
C PRO A 200 -30.02 -53.08 6.12
N GLN A 201 -29.41 -53.99 5.36
CA GLN A 201 -28.06 -53.86 4.80
C GLN A 201 -28.02 -54.36 3.35
N VAL A 202 -27.01 -53.93 2.58
CA VAL A 202 -26.79 -54.31 1.18
C VAL A 202 -25.36 -54.75 0.97
N THR A 203 -25.13 -55.80 0.18
CA THR A 203 -23.83 -56.06 -0.45
C THR A 203 -23.91 -55.76 -1.94
N PHE A 204 -22.85 -55.16 -2.47
CA PHE A 204 -22.67 -54.92 -3.89
C PHE A 204 -21.24 -55.32 -4.29
N SER A 205 -21.10 -56.29 -5.18
CA SER A 205 -19.78 -56.78 -5.63
C SER A 205 -19.71 -56.87 -7.15
N CYS A 206 -18.58 -56.50 -7.74
CA CYS A 206 -18.40 -56.47 -9.19
C CYS A 206 -17.08 -57.10 -9.63
N THR A 207 -17.13 -57.91 -10.69
CA THR A 207 -15.98 -58.56 -11.33
C THR A 207 -15.61 -57.84 -12.63
N ALA A 208 -14.31 -57.71 -12.92
CA ALA A 208 -13.81 -57.07 -14.13
C ALA A 208 -13.67 -58.07 -15.29
N GLY A 209 -14.41 -57.83 -16.38
CA GLY A 209 -14.22 -58.54 -17.66
C GLY A 209 -12.88 -58.17 -18.30
N GLY A 210 -11.89 -59.07 -18.24
CA GLY A 210 -10.54 -58.82 -18.74
C GLY A 210 -10.41 -58.82 -20.28
N PRO A 211 -9.29 -58.36 -20.84
CA PRO A 211 -8.04 -57.99 -20.17
C PRO A 211 -7.85 -56.48 -19.98
N SER A 212 -7.17 -56.10 -18.89
CA SER A 212 -6.89 -54.72 -18.52
C SER A 212 -5.66 -54.14 -19.23
N SER A 213 -5.82 -53.28 -20.25
CA SER A 213 -4.71 -52.45 -20.77
C SER A 213 -5.13 -51.23 -21.62
N ASN A 214 -5.86 -50.28 -21.04
CA ASN A 214 -5.79 -48.86 -21.48
C ASN A 214 -4.67 -48.07 -20.77
N ALA A 215 -3.66 -48.80 -20.30
CA ALA A 215 -2.35 -48.31 -19.88
C ALA A 215 -1.29 -49.03 -20.73
N SER A 216 -0.52 -48.27 -21.50
CA SER A 216 0.45 -48.80 -22.45
C SER A 216 1.81 -49.10 -21.80
N LEU A 217 2.30 -50.35 -21.90
CA LEU A 217 3.72 -50.75 -22.03
C LEU A 217 3.78 -52.29 -22.25
N PRO A 218 4.86 -52.87 -22.83
CA PRO A 218 4.84 -54.22 -23.38
C PRO A 218 5.24 -55.33 -22.39
N SER A 219 4.51 -56.44 -22.40
CA SER A 219 4.89 -57.69 -21.72
C SER A 219 5.81 -58.55 -22.60
N SER A 220 7.05 -58.78 -22.14
CA SER A 220 8.04 -59.60 -22.86
C SER A 220 8.23 -60.98 -22.21
N SER A 221 7.56 -62.01 -22.74
CA SER A 221 7.98 -63.41 -22.55
C SER A 221 7.53 -64.30 -23.70
N TYR A 222 8.38 -65.26 -24.09
CA TYR A 222 8.17 -66.16 -25.22
C TYR A 222 7.28 -67.36 -24.84
N SER A 223 6.35 -67.73 -25.72
CA SER A 223 5.96 -69.13 -25.94
C SER A 223 5.75 -69.40 -27.44
N PRO A 224 6.60 -70.19 -28.11
CA PRO A 224 6.49 -70.39 -29.56
C PRO A 224 5.73 -71.67 -29.92
N PHE A 225 4.51 -71.56 -30.45
CA PHE A 225 3.95 -72.49 -31.46
C PHE A 225 2.66 -71.92 -32.11
N SER A 226 2.15 -72.61 -33.13
CA SER A 226 0.89 -72.36 -33.86
C SER A 226 0.68 -70.95 -34.43
N SER A 227 1.36 -70.65 -35.54
CA SER A 227 0.80 -69.79 -36.58
C SER A 227 0.03 -70.65 -37.58
N LEU A 228 -1.23 -70.30 -37.88
CA LEU A 228 -1.87 -70.49 -39.20
C LEU A 228 -3.31 -69.94 -39.27
N GLN A 229 -3.62 -69.40 -40.45
CA GLN A 229 -4.95 -69.27 -41.06
C GLN A 229 -5.96 -68.20 -40.57
N GLY A 230 -6.02 -67.10 -41.34
CA GLY A 230 -7.27 -66.57 -41.92
C GLY A 230 -8.27 -65.85 -41.00
N GLY A 231 -8.31 -64.51 -41.08
CA GLY A 231 -9.36 -63.72 -40.42
C GLY A 231 -10.70 -63.71 -41.17
N LEU A 232 -11.76 -63.47 -40.40
CA LEU A 232 -13.09 -63.03 -40.84
C LEU A 232 -13.70 -62.18 -39.72
N ASP A 233 -14.59 -61.24 -40.05
CA ASP A 233 -15.09 -60.25 -39.10
C ASP A 233 -15.88 -60.84 -37.93
N ILE A 234 -15.52 -60.46 -36.71
CA ILE A 234 -16.34 -60.58 -35.50
C ILE A 234 -16.29 -59.22 -34.78
N LEU A 235 -17.46 -58.69 -34.43
CA LEU A 235 -17.57 -57.45 -33.64
C LEU A 235 -17.21 -57.76 -32.18
N GLN A 236 -16.35 -56.95 -31.56
CA GLN A 236 -15.87 -57.17 -30.20
C GLN A 236 -16.89 -56.65 -29.17
N GLU A 237 -17.70 -57.56 -28.62
CA GLU A 237 -18.77 -57.24 -27.65
C GLU A 237 -18.46 -57.71 -26.21
N ASP A 238 -17.46 -58.58 -26.03
CA ASP A 238 -17.27 -59.41 -24.82
C ASP A 238 -16.23 -58.87 -23.82
N ASN A 239 -16.32 -57.58 -23.48
CA ASN A 239 -15.46 -56.91 -22.49
C ASN A 239 -16.26 -56.13 -21.42
N LEU A 240 -17.45 -56.62 -21.08
CA LEU A 240 -18.32 -56.06 -20.04
C LEU A 240 -18.18 -56.88 -18.75
N GLY A 241 -18.37 -56.23 -17.60
CA GLY A 241 -18.31 -56.91 -16.30
C GLY A 241 -19.66 -57.41 -15.81
N GLU A 242 -19.62 -58.05 -14.65
CA GLU A 242 -20.78 -58.59 -13.94
C GLU A 242 -20.78 -58.04 -12.50
N CYS A 243 -21.97 -57.77 -11.96
CA CYS A 243 -22.14 -57.24 -10.62
C CYS A 243 -23.32 -57.91 -9.92
N ASN A 244 -23.19 -58.19 -8.62
CA ASN A 244 -24.25 -58.76 -7.80
C ASN A 244 -24.68 -57.76 -6.74
N PHE A 245 -25.99 -57.58 -6.58
CA PHE A 245 -26.62 -56.77 -5.54
C PHE A 245 -27.46 -57.68 -4.65
N GLN A 246 -27.28 -57.63 -3.33
CA GLN A 246 -27.99 -58.51 -2.39
C GLN A 246 -28.56 -57.69 -1.23
N PHE A 247 -29.83 -57.94 -0.89
CA PHE A 247 -30.54 -57.22 0.17
C PHE A 247 -30.71 -58.09 1.41
N TRP A 248 -30.27 -57.58 2.56
CA TRP A 248 -30.22 -58.27 3.83
C TRP A 248 -31.08 -57.56 4.87
N VAL A 249 -31.81 -58.33 5.68
CA VAL A 249 -32.56 -57.82 6.84
C VAL A 249 -32.21 -58.67 8.05
N ASP A 250 -31.74 -58.03 9.12
CA ASP A 250 -31.18 -58.71 10.29
C ASP A 250 -30.12 -59.77 9.93
N ARG A 251 -29.22 -59.40 9.01
CA ARG A 251 -28.13 -60.23 8.49
C ARG A 251 -28.61 -61.49 7.73
N ILE A 252 -29.91 -61.64 7.47
CA ILE A 252 -30.49 -62.71 6.67
C ILE A 252 -30.77 -62.17 5.27
N GLU A 253 -30.29 -62.88 4.25
CA GLU A 253 -30.52 -62.54 2.84
C GLU A 253 -32.01 -62.68 2.51
N SER A 254 -32.56 -61.66 1.85
CA SER A 254 -33.96 -61.59 1.45
C SER A 254 -34.10 -61.92 -0.04
N PHE A 255 -33.48 -61.11 -0.89
CA PHE A 255 -33.41 -61.31 -2.34
C PHE A 255 -32.03 -60.89 -2.86
N HIS A 256 -31.64 -61.44 -4.01
CA HIS A 256 -30.46 -61.02 -4.75
C HIS A 256 -30.82 -60.67 -6.20
N CYS A 257 -29.97 -59.88 -6.83
CA CYS A 257 -30.06 -59.47 -8.21
C CYS A 257 -28.70 -59.61 -8.88
N GLU A 258 -28.68 -60.27 -10.03
CA GLU A 258 -27.52 -60.48 -10.89
C GLU A 258 -27.58 -59.44 -12.02
N LEU A 259 -26.55 -58.60 -12.12
CA LEU A 259 -26.45 -57.54 -13.11
C LEU A 259 -25.35 -57.91 -14.12
N SER A 260 -25.75 -58.03 -15.38
CA SER A 260 -24.85 -58.38 -16.48
C SER A 260 -24.76 -57.24 -17.50
N LYS A 261 -23.71 -57.29 -18.33
CA LYS A 261 -23.33 -56.19 -19.22
C LYS A 261 -23.09 -54.88 -18.44
N CYS A 262 -22.30 -54.95 -17.36
CA CYS A 262 -21.93 -53.80 -16.55
C CYS A 262 -20.75 -53.02 -17.12
N SER A 263 -20.83 -51.69 -16.98
CA SER A 263 -19.81 -50.71 -17.31
C SER A 263 -19.66 -49.73 -16.14
N TRP A 264 -18.46 -49.23 -15.87
CA TRP A 264 -18.22 -48.28 -14.78
C TRP A 264 -17.19 -47.21 -15.10
N GLN A 265 -17.31 -46.08 -14.41
CA GLN A 265 -16.43 -44.93 -14.53
C GLN A 265 -16.26 -44.23 -13.18
N SER A 266 -15.02 -43.81 -12.86
CA SER A 266 -14.80 -42.76 -11.87
C SER A 266 -14.83 -41.41 -12.56
N LYS A 267 -15.41 -40.42 -11.89
CA LYS A 267 -15.38 -39.02 -12.28
C LYS A 267 -14.94 -38.18 -11.09
N ASP A 268 -13.64 -37.88 -11.07
CA ASP A 268 -13.07 -37.02 -10.05
C ASP A 268 -13.42 -35.55 -10.34
N SER A 269 -13.88 -34.85 -9.30
CA SER A 269 -14.06 -33.40 -9.27
C SER A 269 -13.13 -32.80 -8.21
N PHE A 270 -12.82 -31.50 -8.31
CA PHE A 270 -11.85 -30.85 -7.42
C PHE A 270 -12.21 -30.98 -5.91
N ASP A 271 -13.52 -31.09 -5.61
CA ASP A 271 -14.10 -31.17 -4.26
C ASP A 271 -14.81 -32.51 -3.95
N SER A 272 -14.91 -33.46 -4.89
CA SER A 272 -15.61 -34.74 -4.67
C SER A 272 -15.31 -35.80 -5.74
N ASN A 273 -15.03 -37.03 -5.34
CA ASN A 273 -14.96 -38.18 -6.26
C ASN A 273 -16.36 -38.79 -6.43
N GLN A 274 -16.70 -39.22 -7.65
CA GLN A 274 -17.95 -39.90 -7.98
C GLN A 274 -17.67 -41.20 -8.73
N THR A 275 -18.26 -42.32 -8.29
CA THR A 275 -18.09 -43.64 -8.92
C THR A 275 -19.44 -44.15 -9.41
N ASN A 276 -19.58 -44.38 -10.71
CA ASN A 276 -20.86 -44.77 -11.33
C ASN A 276 -20.74 -46.12 -12.05
N TYR A 277 -21.62 -47.05 -11.73
CA TYR A 277 -21.84 -48.32 -12.43
C TYR A 277 -23.18 -48.28 -13.18
N ASN A 278 -23.19 -48.72 -14.44
CA ASN A 278 -24.39 -48.86 -15.28
C ASN A 278 -24.38 -50.26 -15.91
N CYS A 279 -25.45 -51.03 -15.72
CA CYS A 279 -25.60 -52.38 -16.28
C CYS A 279 -26.85 -52.47 -17.16
N GLU A 280 -26.70 -53.00 -18.38
CA GLU A 280 -27.82 -53.07 -19.34
C GLU A 280 -28.92 -54.03 -18.89
N LYS A 281 -28.57 -55.07 -18.13
CA LYS A 281 -29.47 -56.13 -17.67
C LYS A 281 -29.39 -56.32 -16.16
N ILE A 282 -30.51 -56.74 -15.59
CA ILE A 282 -30.66 -57.20 -14.22
C ILE A 282 -31.66 -58.36 -14.20
N GLU A 283 -31.41 -59.38 -13.38
CA GLU A 283 -32.30 -60.50 -13.11
C GLU A 283 -32.31 -60.74 -11.60
N CYS A 284 -33.48 -60.73 -10.96
CA CYS A 284 -33.62 -60.79 -9.50
C CYS A 284 -34.40 -62.03 -9.05
N SER A 285 -34.02 -62.62 -7.91
CA SER A 285 -34.76 -63.72 -7.30
C SER A 285 -34.93 -63.55 -5.78
N CYS A 286 -36.12 -63.90 -5.29
CA CYS A 286 -36.48 -63.89 -3.87
C CYS A 286 -36.11 -65.23 -3.22
N ILE A 287 -35.60 -65.22 -1.98
CA ILE A 287 -35.34 -66.46 -1.22
C ILE A 287 -36.63 -66.83 -0.45
N PRO A 288 -37.29 -67.96 -0.74
CA PRO A 288 -38.61 -68.24 -0.18
C PRO A 288 -38.65 -68.34 1.36
N GLY A 289 -39.66 -67.71 1.96
CA GLY A 289 -39.85 -67.69 3.42
C GLY A 289 -38.98 -66.69 4.17
N ARG A 290 -38.32 -65.75 3.46
CA ARG A 290 -37.56 -64.64 4.05
C ARG A 290 -38.40 -63.36 4.12
N PHE A 291 -37.92 -62.36 4.85
CA PHE A 291 -38.50 -61.03 4.84
C PHE A 291 -38.59 -60.49 3.41
N LEU A 292 -39.72 -59.87 3.04
CA LEU A 292 -40.09 -59.49 1.67
C LEU A 292 -40.28 -60.65 0.66
N CYS A 293 -40.00 -61.89 1.04
CA CYS A 293 -40.11 -63.08 0.19
C CYS A 293 -40.98 -64.17 0.84
N GLY A 294 -42.04 -63.76 1.55
CA GLY A 294 -43.05 -64.65 2.13
C GLY A 294 -42.88 -65.00 3.62
N GLU A 295 -42.03 -64.33 4.40
CA GLU A 295 -42.09 -64.37 5.88
C GLU A 295 -43.44 -63.79 6.36
N ASP A 296 -44.15 -64.52 7.23
CA ASP A 296 -45.46 -64.13 7.78
C ASP A 296 -45.42 -62.72 8.39
N GLY A 297 -46.20 -61.79 7.82
CA GLY A 297 -46.24 -60.39 8.23
C GLY A 297 -45.36 -59.44 7.41
N SER A 298 -44.63 -59.93 6.40
CA SER A 298 -43.95 -59.11 5.39
C SER A 298 -44.71 -59.07 4.05
N VAL A 299 -44.41 -58.07 3.21
CA VAL A 299 -45.00 -57.95 1.85
C VAL A 299 -44.19 -58.81 0.89
N ASN A 300 -44.79 -59.85 0.29
CA ASN A 300 -44.09 -60.66 -0.72
C ASN A 300 -43.91 -59.88 -2.04
N ILE A 301 -42.69 -59.83 -2.56
CA ILE A 301 -42.33 -59.17 -3.84
C ILE A 301 -41.78 -60.14 -4.91
N ASP A 302 -41.83 -61.45 -4.68
CA ASP A 302 -41.30 -62.50 -5.57
C ASP A 302 -41.78 -62.34 -7.03
N ASP A 303 -43.11 -62.28 -7.25
CA ASP A 303 -43.70 -62.05 -8.59
C ASP A 303 -43.22 -60.74 -9.24
N PHE A 304 -43.00 -59.68 -8.45
CA PHE A 304 -42.56 -58.37 -8.95
C PHE A 304 -41.09 -58.38 -9.38
N LEU A 305 -40.21 -59.06 -8.61
CA LEU A 305 -38.80 -59.24 -8.96
C LEU A 305 -38.63 -60.02 -10.27
N ALA A 306 -39.49 -61.02 -10.51
CA ALA A 306 -39.47 -61.83 -11.73
C ALA A 306 -40.13 -61.16 -12.95
N GLU A 307 -41.26 -60.45 -12.76
CA GLU A 307 -42.05 -59.92 -13.89
C GLU A 307 -41.73 -58.46 -14.27
N GLU A 308 -41.32 -57.58 -13.36
CA GLU A 308 -41.15 -56.14 -13.66
C GLU A 308 -39.67 -55.68 -13.67
N VAL A 309 -38.81 -56.22 -12.80
CA VAL A 309 -37.41 -55.77 -12.67
C VAL A 309 -36.54 -56.33 -13.81
N LYS A 310 -36.36 -55.52 -14.85
CA LYS A 310 -35.63 -55.90 -16.10
C LYS A 310 -34.54 -54.90 -16.52
N GLY A 311 -34.42 -53.76 -15.85
CA GLY A 311 -33.32 -52.82 -16.03
C GLY A 311 -33.55 -51.73 -17.09
N PRO A 312 -32.53 -50.90 -17.36
CA PRO A 312 -31.16 -50.99 -16.85
C PRO A 312 -31.04 -50.63 -15.36
N GLY A 313 -30.07 -51.24 -14.66
CA GLY A 313 -29.74 -50.92 -13.27
C GLY A 313 -28.50 -50.02 -13.18
N SER A 314 -28.44 -49.16 -12.16
CA SER A 314 -27.24 -48.36 -11.88
C SER A 314 -26.94 -48.24 -10.39
N PHE A 315 -25.65 -48.10 -10.05
CA PHE A 315 -25.16 -47.92 -8.69
C PHE A 315 -24.15 -46.77 -8.68
N ASN A 316 -24.48 -45.67 -7.98
CA ASN A 316 -23.76 -44.40 -8.06
C ASN A 316 -23.33 -43.94 -6.66
N CYS A 317 -22.03 -43.80 -6.42
CA CYS A 317 -21.46 -43.31 -5.16
C CYS A 317 -20.88 -41.90 -5.32
N VAL A 318 -21.10 -41.01 -4.34
CA VAL A 318 -20.49 -39.67 -4.30
C VAL A 318 -19.87 -39.41 -2.93
N SER A 319 -18.57 -39.12 -2.91
CA SER A 319 -17.82 -38.86 -1.69
C SER A 319 -18.46 -37.75 -0.84
N GLY A 320 -18.76 -38.05 0.42
CA GLY A 320 -19.45 -37.15 1.36
C GLY A 320 -20.95 -36.94 1.11
N LYS A 321 -21.59 -37.72 0.21
CA LYS A 321 -23.04 -37.64 -0.08
C LYS A 321 -23.74 -39.02 -0.13
N GLY A 322 -23.03 -40.09 0.18
CA GLY A 322 -23.54 -41.47 0.12
C GLY A 322 -23.58 -42.05 -1.29
N CYS A 323 -24.21 -43.21 -1.43
CA CYS A 323 -24.46 -43.89 -2.69
C CYS A 323 -25.95 -44.08 -2.94
N SER A 324 -26.34 -44.36 -4.19
CA SER A 324 -27.69 -44.82 -4.54
C SER A 324 -27.68 -45.99 -5.53
N PHE A 325 -28.60 -46.94 -5.33
CA PHE A 325 -28.96 -47.96 -6.30
C PHE A 325 -30.30 -47.61 -6.95
N GLU A 326 -30.33 -47.60 -8.28
CA GLU A 326 -31.47 -47.12 -9.07
C GLU A 326 -31.81 -48.10 -10.20
N GLU A 327 -33.06 -48.56 -10.24
CA GLU A 327 -33.65 -49.37 -11.31
C GLU A 327 -35.10 -48.87 -11.56
N PRO A 328 -35.58 -48.72 -12.81
CA PRO A 328 -36.84 -48.02 -13.10
C PRO A 328 -38.12 -48.57 -12.43
N ALA A 329 -38.28 -49.89 -12.29
CA ALA A 329 -39.43 -50.50 -11.64
C ALA A 329 -39.29 -50.45 -10.11
N MET A 330 -38.11 -50.84 -9.60
CA MET A 330 -37.78 -50.80 -8.17
C MET A 330 -37.93 -49.39 -7.59
N ASN A 331 -37.49 -48.36 -8.31
CA ASN A 331 -37.66 -46.96 -7.92
C ASN A 331 -39.13 -46.54 -7.83
N GLN A 332 -40.00 -47.07 -8.70
CA GLN A 332 -41.45 -46.82 -8.63
C GLN A 332 -42.06 -47.52 -7.41
N LEU A 333 -41.71 -48.79 -7.15
CA LEU A 333 -42.13 -49.51 -5.95
C LEU A 333 -41.70 -48.79 -4.66
N ILE A 334 -40.46 -48.28 -4.62
CA ILE A 334 -39.93 -47.52 -3.47
C ILE A 334 -40.63 -46.17 -3.33
N ASN A 335 -40.94 -45.48 -4.44
CA ASN A 335 -41.71 -44.24 -4.40
C ASN A 335 -43.17 -44.45 -3.96
N ASP A 336 -43.79 -45.57 -4.30
CA ASP A 336 -45.21 -45.78 -4.04
C ASP A 336 -45.47 -46.43 -2.66
N ILE A 337 -44.53 -47.25 -2.16
CA ILE A 337 -44.58 -47.81 -0.80
C ILE A 337 -43.97 -46.85 0.23
N PHE A 338 -42.76 -46.31 -0.04
CA PHE A 338 -42.04 -45.47 0.91
C PHE A 338 -42.05 -43.97 0.53
N GLY A 339 -42.13 -43.60 -0.75
CA GLY A 339 -42.06 -42.18 -1.16
C GLY A 339 -40.65 -41.60 -1.15
N ASP A 340 -39.64 -42.45 -1.33
CA ASP A 340 -38.26 -42.06 -1.64
C ASP A 340 -37.97 -42.41 -3.11
N LYS A 341 -36.95 -41.81 -3.73
CA LYS A 341 -36.74 -41.93 -5.20
C LYS A 341 -35.98 -43.18 -5.65
N SER A 342 -35.15 -43.72 -4.78
CA SER A 342 -34.20 -44.81 -5.03
C SER A 342 -33.67 -45.30 -3.67
N ILE A 343 -32.95 -46.43 -3.66
CA ILE A 343 -32.30 -46.92 -2.44
C ILE A 343 -31.03 -46.10 -2.20
N THR A 344 -31.00 -45.28 -1.15
CA THR A 344 -29.80 -44.57 -0.70
C THR A 344 -29.05 -45.39 0.34
N LEU A 345 -27.73 -45.38 0.25
CA LEU A 345 -26.81 -46.28 0.95
C LEU A 345 -25.61 -45.48 1.49
N ASP A 346 -25.01 -45.95 2.58
CA ASP A 346 -23.64 -45.54 2.97
C ASP A 346 -22.75 -46.78 2.88
N CYS A 347 -21.65 -46.70 2.13
CA CYS A 347 -20.97 -47.87 1.57
C CYS A 347 -19.46 -47.88 1.85
N ASP A 348 -19.00 -49.00 2.37
CA ASP A 348 -17.61 -49.28 2.71
C ASP A 348 -17.07 -50.29 1.68
N SER A 349 -16.21 -49.82 0.76
CA SER A 349 -15.61 -50.64 -0.32
C SER A 349 -14.21 -51.16 0.00
N GLY A 350 -13.82 -52.26 -0.63
CA GLY A 350 -12.49 -52.86 -0.43
C GLY A 350 -12.15 -53.92 -1.48
N GLU A 351 -11.02 -53.73 -2.14
CA GLU A 351 -10.42 -54.64 -3.12
C GLU A 351 -8.91 -54.81 -2.84
N CYS A 352 -8.38 -56.02 -2.98
CA CYS A 352 -6.94 -56.27 -2.82
C CYS A 352 -6.21 -56.19 -4.16
N LEU A 353 -5.35 -55.19 -4.34
CA LEU A 353 -4.57 -54.94 -5.56
C LEU A 353 -3.07 -54.96 -5.29
N HIS A 354 -2.29 -55.28 -6.31
CA HIS A 354 -0.86 -54.95 -6.29
C HIS A 354 -0.69 -53.42 -6.38
N TYR A 355 0.32 -52.83 -5.72
CA TYR A 355 0.47 -51.37 -5.70
C TYR A 355 0.54 -50.72 -7.10
N THR A 356 1.12 -51.42 -8.08
CA THR A 356 1.18 -50.97 -9.50
C THR A 356 -0.16 -50.99 -10.24
N GLN A 357 -1.18 -51.65 -9.69
CA GLN A 357 -2.52 -51.76 -10.27
C GLN A 357 -3.51 -50.74 -9.67
N VAL A 358 -3.12 -50.02 -8.62
CA VAL A 358 -3.96 -48.97 -8.02
C VAL A 358 -4.16 -47.84 -9.03
N PRO A 359 -5.41 -47.46 -9.38
CA PRO A 359 -5.66 -46.37 -10.32
C PRO A 359 -5.02 -45.05 -9.88
N GLY A 360 -4.13 -44.52 -10.72
CA GLY A 360 -3.36 -43.31 -10.41
C GLY A 360 -4.25 -42.07 -10.37
N TYR A 361 -4.31 -41.40 -9.21
CA TYR A 361 -5.09 -40.18 -9.01
C TYR A 361 -4.51 -38.98 -9.79
N THR A 362 -5.05 -38.72 -10.97
CA THR A 362 -4.81 -37.50 -11.75
C THR A 362 -5.84 -36.44 -11.38
N ARG A 363 -5.44 -35.49 -10.53
CA ARG A 363 -6.32 -34.40 -10.10
C ARG A 363 -6.82 -33.61 -11.33
N PRO A 364 -8.15 -33.42 -11.52
CA PRO A 364 -8.67 -32.67 -12.65
C PRO A 364 -8.19 -31.21 -12.62
N GLU A 365 -7.94 -30.65 -13.81
CA GLU A 365 -7.52 -29.25 -13.95
C GLU A 365 -8.58 -28.30 -13.38
N ARG A 366 -8.14 -27.22 -12.73
CA ARG A 366 -9.07 -26.18 -12.24
C ARG A 366 -9.74 -25.49 -13.43
N PRO A 367 -11.05 -25.19 -13.36
CA PRO A 367 -11.74 -24.48 -14.43
C PRO A 367 -11.08 -23.12 -14.68
N ASP A 368 -10.70 -22.85 -15.93
CA ASP A 368 -9.99 -21.62 -16.26
C ASP A 368 -10.92 -20.40 -16.12
N ASN A 369 -10.56 -19.53 -15.18
CA ASN A 369 -11.24 -18.28 -14.89
C ASN A 369 -10.47 -17.05 -15.41
N SER A 370 -9.43 -17.24 -16.24
CA SER A 370 -8.63 -16.18 -16.87
C SER A 370 -9.50 -15.10 -17.54
N VAL A 371 -10.56 -15.52 -18.25
CA VAL A 371 -11.54 -14.64 -18.90
C VAL A 371 -12.29 -13.78 -17.87
N TRP A 372 -12.67 -14.35 -16.73
CA TRP A 372 -13.34 -13.60 -15.65
C TRP A 372 -12.39 -12.64 -14.94
N VAL A 373 -11.13 -13.02 -14.75
CA VAL A 373 -10.07 -12.10 -14.26
C VAL A 373 -9.93 -10.92 -15.21
N ALA A 374 -9.75 -11.17 -16.51
CA ALA A 374 -9.60 -10.15 -17.55
C ALA A 374 -10.83 -9.23 -17.63
N LEU A 375 -12.04 -9.77 -17.58
CA LEU A 375 -13.28 -8.98 -17.54
C LEU A 375 -13.36 -8.12 -16.27
N SER A 376 -12.96 -8.64 -15.10
CA SER A 376 -12.98 -7.87 -13.85
C SER A 376 -11.95 -6.72 -13.86
N ALA A 377 -10.77 -6.94 -14.42
CA ALA A 377 -9.74 -5.92 -14.59
C ALA A 377 -10.16 -4.85 -15.61
N ALA A 378 -10.76 -5.26 -16.74
CA ALA A 378 -11.30 -4.35 -17.75
C ALA A 378 -12.46 -3.51 -17.22
N LEU A 379 -13.38 -4.10 -16.45
CA LEU A 379 -14.48 -3.39 -15.79
C LEU A 379 -13.96 -2.38 -14.76
N ALA A 380 -12.96 -2.75 -13.95
CA ALA A 380 -12.35 -1.83 -13.00
C ALA A 380 -11.60 -0.68 -13.69
N ALA A 381 -10.87 -0.95 -14.77
CA ALA A 381 -10.24 0.06 -15.60
C ALA A 381 -11.29 1.00 -16.24
N LEU A 382 -12.41 0.46 -16.74
CA LEU A 382 -13.53 1.24 -17.26
C LEU A 382 -14.14 2.14 -16.18
N ILE A 383 -14.43 1.60 -14.99
CA ILE A 383 -14.95 2.37 -13.85
C ILE A 383 -13.97 3.47 -13.44
N PHE A 384 -12.66 3.18 -13.41
CA PHE A 384 -11.64 4.17 -13.09
C PHE A 384 -11.53 5.27 -14.16
N VAL A 385 -11.57 4.90 -15.45
CA VAL A 385 -11.59 5.87 -16.56
C VAL A 385 -12.87 6.70 -16.54
N LEU A 386 -14.03 6.10 -16.28
CA LEU A 386 -15.30 6.81 -16.13
C LEU A 386 -15.30 7.74 -14.90
N ALA A 387 -14.71 7.34 -13.78
CA ALA A 387 -14.53 8.21 -12.61
C ALA A 387 -13.59 9.39 -12.91
N CYS A 388 -12.47 9.14 -13.60
CA CYS A 388 -11.56 10.20 -14.06
C CYS A 388 -12.24 11.14 -15.08
N LEU A 389 -13.01 10.61 -16.03
CA LEU A 389 -13.78 11.40 -16.99
C LEU A 389 -14.93 12.18 -16.33
N LEU A 390 -15.58 11.61 -15.31
CA LEU A 390 -16.60 12.29 -14.51
C LEU A 390 -15.99 13.43 -13.69
N LEU A 391 -14.86 13.20 -13.01
CA LEU A 391 -14.13 14.23 -12.26
C LEU A 391 -13.59 15.33 -13.20
N TRP A 392 -13.10 14.96 -14.38
CA TRP A 392 -12.69 15.91 -15.43
C TRP A 392 -13.88 16.69 -15.98
N TYR A 393 -15.02 16.04 -16.23
CA TYR A 393 -16.25 16.67 -16.71
C TYR A 393 -16.82 17.64 -15.67
N LEU A 394 -16.99 17.21 -14.42
CA LEU A 394 -17.43 18.06 -13.30
C LEU A 394 -16.45 19.21 -13.03
N GLY A 395 -15.15 18.97 -13.19
CA GLY A 395 -14.11 20.01 -13.12
C GLY A 395 -14.14 21.00 -14.29
N ARG A 396 -14.74 20.63 -15.43
CA ARG A 396 -14.82 21.43 -16.66
C ARG A 396 -16.18 22.12 -16.85
N THR A 397 -17.28 21.53 -16.37
CA THR A 397 -18.62 22.16 -16.35
C THR A 397 -18.70 23.28 -15.33
N HIS A 398 -17.87 23.27 -14.28
CA HIS A 398 -17.66 24.41 -13.38
C HIS A 398 -16.84 25.58 -14.02
N ARG A 399 -16.77 25.66 -15.35
CA ARG A 399 -16.34 26.88 -16.05
C ARG A 399 -17.40 27.98 -15.89
N HIS A 400 -17.19 28.84 -14.91
CA HIS A 400 -17.88 30.13 -14.84
C HIS A 400 -17.48 31.01 -16.06
N PRO A 401 -18.36 31.92 -16.53
CA PRO A 401 -18.15 32.63 -17.79
C PRO A 401 -16.88 33.50 -17.82
N GLU A 402 -16.21 33.52 -18.97
CA GLU A 402 -15.07 34.41 -19.23
C GLU A 402 -15.59 35.78 -19.73
N GLY A 403 -15.13 36.90 -19.14
CA GLY A 403 -15.43 38.24 -19.66
C GLY A 403 -15.45 39.38 -18.62
N PHE A 404 -14.58 40.37 -18.80
CA PHE A 404 -14.49 41.57 -17.95
C PHE A 404 -15.79 42.40 -17.96
N GLY A 405 -16.56 42.37 -19.07
CA GLY A 405 -17.83 43.08 -19.21
C GLY A 405 -19.07 42.36 -18.68
N GLY A 406 -18.94 41.19 -18.04
CA GLY A 406 -20.08 40.38 -17.57
C GLY A 406 -20.40 40.49 -16.08
N VAL A 407 -19.52 41.10 -15.28
CA VAL A 407 -19.61 41.08 -13.80
C VAL A 407 -20.52 42.19 -13.28
N LYS A 408 -21.85 42.02 -13.42
CA LYS A 408 -22.83 42.85 -12.73
C LYS A 408 -22.87 42.49 -11.24
N LEU A 409 -22.11 43.24 -10.44
CA LEU A 409 -22.22 43.21 -8.98
C LEU A 409 -23.58 43.77 -8.54
N PRO A 410 -24.21 43.22 -7.48
CA PRO A 410 -25.24 43.93 -6.73
C PRO A 410 -24.69 45.26 -6.19
N GLU A 411 -25.49 46.31 -6.15
CA GLU A 411 -25.06 47.64 -5.68
C GLU A 411 -24.53 47.58 -4.23
N ASP A 412 -25.11 46.72 -3.38
CA ASP A 412 -24.66 46.45 -2.01
C ASP A 412 -23.29 45.76 -1.90
N GLU A 413 -22.88 44.98 -2.91
CA GLU A 413 -21.53 44.37 -2.98
C GLU A 413 -20.53 45.33 -3.63
N ALA A 414 -20.97 46.10 -4.63
CA ALA A 414 -20.15 47.15 -5.23
C ALA A 414 -19.77 48.19 -4.16
N ALA A 415 -20.73 48.68 -3.36
CA ALA A 415 -20.45 49.63 -2.27
C ALA A 415 -19.50 49.06 -1.19
N LYS A 416 -19.50 47.74 -0.97
CA LYS A 416 -18.55 47.07 -0.04
C LYS A 416 -17.17 46.79 -0.63
N LEU A 417 -17.05 46.76 -1.96
CA LEU A 417 -15.77 46.69 -2.67
C LEU A 417 -15.14 48.08 -2.83
N MET A 418 -15.98 49.09 -3.09
CA MET A 418 -15.64 50.51 -3.21
C MET A 418 -15.49 51.19 -1.83
N ALA A 419 -15.54 50.41 -0.74
CA ALA A 419 -15.06 50.84 0.56
C ALA A 419 -13.53 50.79 0.52
N ASP A 420 -12.93 51.91 0.09
CA ASP A 420 -11.48 52.05 -0.02
C ASP A 420 -10.76 51.63 1.26
N HIS A 421 -9.58 51.06 1.08
CA HIS A 421 -8.66 50.78 2.18
C HIS A 421 -8.38 52.10 2.93
N VAL A 422 -8.59 52.13 4.25
CA VAL A 422 -8.41 53.39 5.01
C VAL A 422 -6.94 53.82 4.94
N PRO A 423 -6.64 55.07 4.53
CA PRO A 423 -5.31 55.66 4.59
C PRO A 423 -4.69 55.50 5.98
N ALA A 424 -3.49 54.93 6.07
CA ALA A 424 -2.84 54.58 7.33
C ALA A 424 -1.43 55.17 7.47
N THR A 425 -1.28 56.19 8.32
CA THR A 425 0.03 56.74 8.72
C THR A 425 0.72 55.78 9.70
N LEU A 426 2.00 55.48 9.47
CA LEU A 426 2.83 54.67 10.37
C LEU A 426 3.92 55.53 11.00
N HIS A 427 3.92 55.61 12.33
CA HIS A 427 5.01 56.19 13.12
C HIS A 427 5.67 55.10 13.96
N PHE A 428 7.00 55.16 14.07
CA PHE A 428 7.78 54.25 14.92
C PHE A 428 8.86 55.04 15.67
N SER A 429 9.03 54.72 16.96
CA SER A 429 9.88 55.49 17.87
C SER A 429 10.82 54.58 18.63
N ASN A 430 12.10 54.96 18.68
CA ASN A 430 13.12 54.35 19.54
C ASN A 430 13.31 52.82 19.30
N ILE A 431 12.98 52.33 18.11
CA ILE A 431 12.98 50.90 17.78
C ILE A 431 14.38 50.31 17.94
N SER A 432 14.48 49.29 18.80
CA SER A 432 15.73 48.59 19.12
C SER A 432 15.49 47.08 19.22
N TYR A 433 16.45 46.28 18.73
CA TYR A 433 16.33 44.82 18.64
C TYR A 433 17.58 44.12 19.17
N ASP A 434 17.39 43.27 20.18
CA ASP A 434 18.43 42.51 20.87
C ASP A 434 18.24 41.01 20.65
N LEU A 435 19.26 40.33 20.13
CA LEU A 435 19.25 38.87 19.97
C LEU A 435 19.25 38.16 21.34
N PRO A 436 18.84 36.87 21.42
CA PRO A 436 18.95 36.07 22.64
C PRO A 436 20.37 35.93 23.22
N SER A 437 21.40 36.20 22.40
CA SER A 437 22.81 36.30 22.78
C SER A 437 23.20 37.67 23.38
N SER A 438 22.22 38.52 23.71
CA SER A 438 22.38 39.92 24.14
C SER A 438 23.14 40.84 23.16
N LYS A 439 23.32 40.41 21.91
CA LYS A 439 23.86 41.26 20.84
C LYS A 439 22.75 42.18 20.30
N ARG A 440 22.92 43.49 20.49
CA ARG A 440 22.10 44.52 19.84
C ARG A 440 22.37 44.53 18.33
N VAL A 441 21.30 44.51 17.53
CA VAL A 441 21.33 44.48 16.06
C VAL A 441 20.74 45.75 15.45
N LEU A 442 19.73 46.33 16.11
CA LEU A 442 19.17 47.65 15.78
C LEU A 442 19.09 48.48 17.07
N SER A 443 19.25 49.79 16.98
CA SER A 443 19.15 50.67 18.16
C SER A 443 18.62 52.06 17.85
N HIS A 444 17.62 52.48 18.62
CA HIS A 444 17.08 53.84 18.66
C HIS A 444 16.63 54.38 17.28
N ILE A 445 15.95 53.54 16.50
CA ILE A 445 15.47 53.89 15.16
C ILE A 445 14.08 54.54 15.26
N THR A 446 13.97 55.75 14.71
CA THR A 446 12.76 56.58 14.73
C THR A 446 12.40 57.05 13.31
N GLY A 447 11.11 57.09 12.99
CA GLY A 447 10.63 57.45 11.65
C GLY A 447 9.11 57.58 11.56
N THR A 448 8.67 58.16 10.46
CA THR A 448 7.27 58.42 10.13
C THR A 448 7.07 58.32 8.62
N VAL A 449 5.93 57.80 8.18
CA VAL A 449 5.52 57.75 6.78
C VAL A 449 4.00 57.81 6.69
N ARG A 450 3.51 58.63 5.77
CA ARG A 450 2.11 59.02 5.59
C ARG A 450 1.48 58.34 4.37
N PRO A 451 0.15 58.30 4.27
CA PRO A 451 -0.55 57.90 3.07
C PRO A 451 -0.06 58.69 1.84
N GLY A 452 0.16 57.97 0.73
CA GLY A 452 0.68 58.55 -0.51
C GLY A 452 2.20 58.70 -0.59
N GLU A 453 2.94 58.53 0.50
CA GLU A 453 4.41 58.61 0.53
C GLU A 453 5.09 57.24 0.29
N LEU A 454 6.20 57.25 -0.46
CA LEU A 454 7.17 56.15 -0.52
C LEU A 454 8.31 56.37 0.48
N LEU A 455 8.48 55.45 1.42
CA LEU A 455 9.64 55.38 2.32
C LEU A 455 10.65 54.33 1.82
N ALA A 456 11.82 54.81 1.38
CA ALA A 456 12.96 53.96 1.05
C ALA A 456 13.89 53.78 2.26
N ILE A 457 14.20 52.53 2.61
CA ILE A 457 15.18 52.14 3.63
C ILE A 457 16.48 51.75 2.93
N MET A 458 17.51 52.58 3.06
CA MET A 458 18.83 52.40 2.43
C MET A 458 19.95 52.13 3.46
N GLY A 459 21.10 51.73 2.95
CA GLY A 459 22.30 51.41 3.75
C GLY A 459 23.05 50.19 3.20
N ALA A 460 24.27 50.00 3.69
CA ALA A 460 25.15 48.91 3.28
C ALA A 460 24.55 47.50 3.50
N SER A 461 25.21 46.46 2.95
CA SER A 461 24.93 45.08 3.34
C SER A 461 25.20 44.89 4.83
N GLY A 462 24.42 44.05 5.51
CA GLY A 462 24.52 43.84 6.96
C GLY A 462 24.08 45.02 7.85
N ALA A 463 23.73 46.19 7.30
CA ALA A 463 23.38 47.38 8.08
C ALA A 463 22.07 47.30 8.89
N GLY A 464 21.26 46.25 8.69
CA GLY A 464 20.01 46.00 9.44
C GLY A 464 18.71 46.26 8.66
N LYS A 465 18.77 46.61 7.37
CA LYS A 465 17.61 46.99 6.51
C LYS A 465 16.41 46.04 6.65
N SER A 466 16.55 44.79 6.22
CA SER A 466 15.47 43.79 6.25
C SER A 466 15.07 43.40 7.67
N THR A 467 16.00 43.48 8.65
CA THR A 467 15.69 43.28 10.07
C THR A 467 14.73 44.34 10.59
N LEU A 468 14.93 45.62 10.22
CA LEU A 468 14.00 46.70 10.55
C LEU A 468 12.64 46.47 9.86
N LEU A 469 12.64 46.10 8.57
CA LEU A 469 11.42 45.84 7.81
C LEU A 469 10.59 44.69 8.40
N ASP A 470 11.21 43.56 8.74
CA ASP A 470 10.59 42.43 9.45
C ASP A 470 9.94 42.88 10.78
N ILE A 471 10.61 43.76 11.54
CA ILE A 471 10.14 44.24 12.85
C ILE A 471 8.99 45.24 12.72
N LEU A 472 9.05 46.18 11.78
CA LEU A 472 7.95 47.10 11.49
C LEU A 472 6.71 46.35 10.98
N ALA A 473 6.91 45.27 10.22
CA ALA A 473 5.85 44.34 9.83
C ALA A 473 5.39 43.38 10.94
N ARG A 474 5.96 43.46 12.15
CA ARG A 474 5.73 42.57 13.30
C ARG A 474 5.85 41.08 12.96
N LYS A 475 6.77 40.70 12.07
CA LYS A 475 7.09 39.28 11.85
C LYS A 475 7.76 38.69 13.10
N ALA A 476 7.46 37.42 13.36
CA ALA A 476 8.03 36.71 14.50
C ALA A 476 9.56 36.58 14.36
N LYS A 477 10.27 36.97 15.42
CA LYS A 477 11.72 36.89 15.55
C LYS A 477 12.09 36.36 16.93
N SER A 478 13.28 35.78 17.06
CA SER A 478 13.74 35.15 18.31
C SER A 478 14.24 36.13 19.38
N GLY A 479 14.66 37.34 18.99
CA GLY A 479 15.14 38.37 19.91
C GLY A 479 14.05 39.26 20.52
N ARG A 480 14.45 40.14 21.43
CA ARG A 480 13.57 41.12 22.09
C ARG A 480 13.52 42.40 21.26
N VAL A 481 12.30 42.81 20.88
CA VAL A 481 12.01 44.14 20.33
C VAL A 481 11.68 45.11 21.47
N SER A 482 12.03 46.38 21.29
CA SER A 482 11.69 47.50 22.18
C SER A 482 11.53 48.79 21.37
N GLY A 483 10.83 49.78 21.92
CA GLY A 483 10.33 50.96 21.20
C GLY A 483 8.84 50.81 20.81
N ASP A 484 8.23 51.91 20.38
CA ASP A 484 6.79 52.04 20.18
C ASP A 484 6.41 52.17 18.70
N MET A 485 5.23 51.68 18.32
CA MET A 485 4.68 51.79 16.96
C MET A 485 3.20 52.22 16.99
N TYR A 486 2.88 53.24 16.20
CA TYR A 486 1.56 53.87 16.12
C TYR A 486 1.05 53.82 14.68
N VAL A 487 -0.21 53.41 14.51
CA VAL A 487 -0.95 53.46 13.23
C VAL A 487 -2.13 54.40 13.43
N ASN A 488 -2.26 55.43 12.58
CA ASN A 488 -3.22 56.55 12.77
C ASN A 488 -3.20 57.11 14.22
N GLY A 489 -1.99 57.29 14.77
CA GLY A 489 -1.78 57.75 16.15
C GLY A 489 -2.12 56.75 17.26
N ARG A 490 -2.64 55.56 16.97
CA ARG A 490 -3.04 54.56 17.98
C ARG A 490 -2.04 53.40 18.03
N THR A 491 -1.74 52.90 19.22
CA THR A 491 -1.04 51.62 19.37
C THR A 491 -2.01 50.47 19.13
N ILE A 492 -1.68 49.55 18.22
CA ILE A 492 -2.46 48.34 17.99
C ILE A 492 -1.89 47.22 18.86
N PRO A 493 -2.58 46.72 19.90
CA PRO A 493 -2.06 45.65 20.77
C PRO A 493 -2.21 44.25 20.15
N ASP A 494 -3.27 44.01 19.38
CA ASP A 494 -3.54 42.70 18.75
C ASP A 494 -2.76 42.53 17.43
N GLU A 495 -1.87 41.54 17.41
CA GLU A 495 -1.11 41.14 16.22
C GLU A 495 -2.02 40.61 15.10
N ALA A 496 -3.12 39.91 15.43
CA ALA A 496 -4.04 39.38 14.43
C ALA A 496 -4.86 40.47 13.71
N THR A 497 -4.99 41.63 14.33
CA THR A 497 -5.59 42.84 13.74
C THR A 497 -4.54 43.65 12.97
N PHE A 498 -3.32 43.82 13.49
CA PHE A 498 -2.21 44.45 12.76
C PHE A 498 -1.94 43.77 11.41
N ARG A 499 -1.89 42.43 11.39
CA ARG A 499 -1.73 41.59 10.18
C ARG A 499 -2.88 41.68 9.15
N ARG A 500 -3.94 42.46 9.40
CA ARG A 500 -5.01 42.74 8.40
C ARG A 500 -4.79 44.04 7.65
N VAL A 501 -4.22 45.05 8.32
CA VAL A 501 -3.94 46.38 7.76
C VAL A 501 -2.67 46.36 6.89
N VAL A 502 -1.80 45.38 7.16
CA VAL A 502 -0.45 45.25 6.59
C VAL A 502 -0.37 44.15 5.53
N GLY A 503 0.24 44.45 4.39
CA GLY A 503 0.76 43.47 3.42
C GLY A 503 2.29 43.37 3.46
N TYR A 504 2.84 42.19 3.21
CA TYR A 504 4.31 41.97 3.18
C TYR A 504 4.74 41.16 1.96
N VAL A 505 5.70 41.68 1.20
CA VAL A 505 6.31 41.03 0.04
C VAL A 505 7.76 40.65 0.37
N ASP A 506 8.05 39.35 0.50
CA ASP A 506 9.43 38.83 0.68
C ASP A 506 10.33 39.09 -0.54
N GLN A 507 11.65 38.98 -0.34
CA GLN A 507 12.66 39.15 -1.39
C GLN A 507 12.48 38.18 -2.57
N GLU A 508 12.12 36.92 -2.30
CA GLU A 508 11.96 35.87 -3.34
C GLU A 508 10.52 35.74 -3.88
N ASP A 509 10.38 35.83 -5.22
CA ASP A 509 9.11 35.58 -5.91
C ASP A 509 8.79 34.07 -6.03
N THR A 510 8.40 33.48 -4.91
CA THR A 510 7.90 32.10 -4.84
C THR A 510 6.48 32.02 -5.43
N LEU A 511 6.36 31.52 -6.66
CA LEU A 511 5.10 31.42 -7.41
C LEU A 511 5.04 30.10 -8.20
N LEU A 512 3.85 29.50 -8.33
CA LEU A 512 3.62 28.28 -9.10
C LEU A 512 3.76 28.54 -10.61
N SER A 513 4.84 28.03 -11.20
CA SER A 513 5.20 28.18 -12.62
C SER A 513 4.12 27.72 -13.61
N THR A 514 3.27 26.78 -13.21
CA THR A 514 2.21 26.19 -14.05
C THR A 514 0.92 27.00 -14.10
N LEU A 515 0.74 28.01 -13.23
CA LEU A 515 -0.42 28.90 -13.20
C LEU A 515 -0.28 30.08 -14.17
N THR A 516 -1.41 30.68 -14.56
CA THR A 516 -1.40 32.01 -15.18
C THR A 516 -1.31 33.12 -14.13
N VAL A 517 -0.95 34.33 -14.56
CA VAL A 517 -0.93 35.52 -13.69
C VAL A 517 -2.28 35.71 -12.99
N TYR A 518 -3.39 35.67 -13.75
CA TYR A 518 -4.75 35.77 -13.22
C TYR A 518 -5.05 34.67 -12.20
N GLU A 519 -4.68 33.42 -12.47
CA GLU A 519 -4.95 32.32 -11.55
C GLU A 519 -4.18 32.46 -10.23
N ALA A 520 -2.94 32.93 -10.25
CA ALA A 520 -2.16 33.13 -9.03
C ALA A 520 -2.80 34.18 -8.11
N VAL A 521 -3.14 35.37 -8.65
CA VAL A 521 -3.79 36.43 -7.88
C VAL A 521 -5.20 35.99 -7.44
N LEU A 522 -5.96 35.32 -8.31
CA LEU A 522 -7.28 34.79 -7.97
C LEU A 522 -7.24 33.74 -6.86
N TYR A 523 -6.25 32.83 -6.84
CA TYR A 523 -6.13 31.87 -5.74
C TYR A 523 -5.82 32.58 -4.41
N SER A 524 -4.98 33.63 -4.41
CA SER A 524 -4.77 34.47 -3.22
C SER A 524 -6.08 35.14 -2.76
N ALA A 525 -6.81 35.76 -3.70
CA ALA A 525 -8.11 36.38 -3.45
C ALA A 525 -9.14 35.41 -2.86
N LEU A 526 -9.31 34.23 -3.45
CA LEU A 526 -10.31 33.24 -3.03
C LEU A 526 -10.00 32.64 -1.65
N LEU A 527 -8.73 32.55 -1.26
CA LEU A 527 -8.29 32.04 0.04
C LEU A 527 -8.37 33.11 1.15
N ARG A 528 -7.99 34.36 0.85
CA ARG A 528 -7.84 35.44 1.84
C ARG A 528 -9.05 36.35 1.99
N LEU A 529 -9.79 36.66 0.92
CA LEU A 529 -10.94 37.57 0.99
C LEU A 529 -12.12 36.94 1.77
N PRO A 530 -13.01 37.75 2.37
CA PRO A 530 -14.06 37.29 3.29
C PRO A 530 -14.95 36.18 2.72
N ARG A 531 -15.47 35.26 3.55
CA ARG A 531 -16.48 34.28 3.11
C ARG A 531 -17.73 34.94 2.51
N ASP A 532 -18.10 36.08 3.07
CA ASP A 532 -19.38 36.75 2.82
C ASP A 532 -19.41 37.54 1.50
N MET A 533 -18.24 37.67 0.84
CA MET A 533 -18.07 38.30 -0.47
C MET A 533 -18.28 37.28 -1.59
N SER A 534 -19.14 37.57 -2.57
CA SER A 534 -19.42 36.67 -3.68
C SER A 534 -18.19 36.32 -4.52
N TYR A 535 -18.25 35.19 -5.23
CA TYR A 535 -17.21 34.80 -6.19
C TYR A 535 -16.99 35.87 -7.27
N GLN A 536 -18.06 36.53 -7.71
CA GLN A 536 -18.01 37.63 -8.68
C GLN A 536 -17.28 38.86 -8.13
N ALA A 537 -17.57 39.25 -6.89
CA ALA A 537 -16.85 40.32 -6.20
C ALA A 537 -15.35 40.03 -6.04
N LYS A 538 -14.96 38.78 -5.72
CA LYS A 538 -13.55 38.37 -5.64
C LYS A 538 -12.85 38.37 -7.00
N VAL A 539 -13.54 38.00 -8.08
CA VAL A 539 -13.02 38.10 -9.46
C VAL A 539 -12.85 39.57 -9.87
N PHE A 540 -13.80 40.44 -9.53
CA PHE A 540 -13.68 41.88 -9.78
C PHE A 540 -12.45 42.48 -9.08
N ARG A 541 -12.31 42.29 -7.75
CA ARG A 541 -11.16 42.79 -6.97
C ARG A 541 -9.82 42.24 -7.49
N THR A 542 -9.80 41.00 -7.99
CA THR A 542 -8.62 40.40 -8.63
C THR A 542 -8.22 41.18 -9.89
N LEU A 543 -9.17 41.44 -10.79
CA LEU A 543 -8.93 42.12 -12.07
C LEU A 543 -8.57 43.61 -11.87
N GLU A 544 -9.19 44.25 -10.88
CA GLU A 544 -8.88 45.61 -10.42
C GLU A 544 -7.45 45.71 -9.87
N THR A 545 -7.05 44.81 -8.96
CA THR A 545 -5.67 44.74 -8.42
C THR A 545 -4.63 44.53 -9.53
N MET A 546 -4.98 43.78 -10.57
CA MET A 546 -4.12 43.59 -11.76
C MET A 546 -4.06 44.82 -12.67
N ASN A 547 -5.06 45.71 -12.59
CA ASN A 547 -5.05 47.01 -13.26
C ASN A 547 -4.23 48.05 -12.48
N GLU A 548 -4.38 48.11 -11.14
CA GLU A 548 -3.56 48.94 -10.22
C GLU A 548 -2.05 48.78 -10.48
N LEU A 549 -1.61 47.55 -10.82
CA LEU A 549 -0.20 47.20 -11.04
C LEU A 549 0.21 47.06 -12.52
N GLY A 550 -0.65 47.44 -13.46
CA GLY A 550 -0.33 47.42 -14.90
C GLY A 550 -0.01 46.03 -15.47
N ILE A 551 -0.57 44.96 -14.90
CA ILE A 551 -0.36 43.56 -15.32
C ILE A 551 -1.60 42.92 -15.96
N LEU A 552 -2.70 43.65 -16.11
CA LEU A 552 -3.95 43.14 -16.72
C LEU A 552 -3.74 42.62 -18.16
N GLY A 553 -2.82 43.23 -18.93
CA GLY A 553 -2.48 42.80 -20.30
C GLY A 553 -1.82 41.43 -20.41
N ILE A 554 -1.20 40.93 -19.33
CA ILE A 554 -0.53 39.61 -19.29
C ILE A 554 -1.33 38.56 -18.49
N LYS A 555 -2.61 38.83 -18.21
CA LYS A 555 -3.42 38.03 -17.27
C LYS A 555 -3.47 36.53 -17.57
N ASP A 556 -3.46 36.14 -18.85
CA ASP A 556 -3.55 34.74 -19.29
C ASP A 556 -2.18 34.11 -19.57
N SER A 557 -1.10 34.89 -19.50
CA SER A 557 0.27 34.39 -19.60
C SER A 557 0.58 33.46 -18.42
N ARG A 558 1.27 32.35 -18.68
CA ARG A 558 1.83 31.50 -17.62
C ARG A 558 2.99 32.23 -16.94
N ILE A 559 3.07 32.11 -15.61
CA ILE A 559 4.21 32.63 -14.84
C ILE A 559 5.51 31.98 -15.34
N GLY A 560 5.47 30.67 -15.60
CA GLY A 560 6.58 29.94 -16.22
C GLY A 560 7.72 29.64 -15.27
N GLU A 561 8.77 29.04 -15.83
CA GLU A 561 9.95 28.54 -15.13
C GLU A 561 11.19 29.07 -15.86
N SER A 562 12.23 29.42 -15.10
CA SER A 562 13.45 30.04 -15.64
C SER A 562 14.05 29.20 -16.77
N GLY A 563 14.37 29.83 -17.90
CA GLY A 563 14.89 29.16 -19.11
C GLY A 563 13.83 28.63 -20.08
N LYS A 564 12.54 28.72 -19.75
CA LYS A 564 11.41 28.50 -20.68
C LYS A 564 10.71 29.83 -20.97
N ARG A 565 9.82 29.89 -21.98
CA ARG A 565 9.04 31.11 -22.28
C ARG A 565 8.12 31.44 -21.09
N SER A 566 8.51 32.45 -20.32
CA SER A 566 7.88 32.94 -19.10
C SER A 566 7.50 34.42 -19.22
N ILE A 567 6.90 35.00 -18.17
CA ILE A 567 6.88 36.46 -17.98
C ILE A 567 8.28 36.96 -17.58
N SER A 568 8.53 38.27 -17.71
CA SER A 568 9.77 38.91 -17.27
C SER A 568 9.89 38.96 -15.74
N GLY A 569 11.12 39.17 -15.22
CA GLY A 569 11.34 39.33 -13.79
C GLY A 569 10.55 40.50 -13.18
N GLY A 570 10.53 41.65 -13.84
CA GLY A 570 9.78 42.82 -13.37
C GLY A 570 8.27 42.60 -13.36
N GLU A 571 7.72 41.86 -14.33
CA GLU A 571 6.32 41.44 -14.30
C GLU A 571 6.06 40.45 -13.16
N LYS A 572 6.90 39.41 -13.00
CA LYS A 572 6.81 38.43 -11.93
C LYS A 572 6.79 39.09 -10.55
N ARG A 573 7.62 40.11 -10.34
CA ARG A 573 7.64 40.91 -9.11
C ARG A 573 6.31 41.64 -8.88
N ARG A 574 5.71 42.24 -9.92
CA ARG A 574 4.36 42.83 -9.85
C ARG A 574 3.26 41.80 -9.59
N VAL A 575 3.38 40.55 -10.07
CA VAL A 575 2.44 39.45 -9.69
C VAL A 575 2.58 39.09 -8.21
N SER A 576 3.80 39.05 -7.68
CA SER A 576 4.10 38.82 -6.27
C SER A 576 3.43 39.90 -5.39
N ILE A 577 3.57 41.17 -5.77
CA ILE A 577 2.91 42.31 -5.12
C ILE A 577 1.39 42.20 -5.23
N ALA A 578 0.84 41.86 -6.41
CA ALA A 578 -0.61 41.70 -6.61
C ALA A 578 -1.24 40.64 -5.70
N CYS A 579 -0.53 39.54 -5.42
CA CYS A 579 -1.00 38.48 -4.51
C CYS A 579 -1.18 38.95 -3.07
N GLU A 580 -0.49 40.02 -2.64
CA GLU A 580 -0.64 40.64 -1.32
C GLU A 580 -1.60 41.84 -1.36
N LEU A 581 -1.54 42.64 -2.44
CA LEU A 581 -2.36 43.83 -2.66
C LEU A 581 -3.87 43.52 -2.80
N VAL A 582 -4.22 42.31 -3.23
CA VAL A 582 -5.61 41.91 -3.46
C VAL A 582 -6.47 41.91 -2.19
N THR A 583 -5.87 41.79 -1.00
CA THR A 583 -6.58 41.97 0.29
C THR A 583 -6.85 43.42 0.69
N GLY A 584 -6.40 44.40 -0.10
CA GLY A 584 -6.57 45.83 0.21
C GLY A 584 -5.79 46.33 1.43
N PRO A 585 -4.51 45.97 1.65
CA PRO A 585 -3.74 46.51 2.76
C PRO A 585 -3.51 48.03 2.61
N SER A 586 -3.56 48.75 3.72
CA SER A 586 -3.26 50.18 3.79
C SER A 586 -1.76 50.48 3.83
N ILE A 587 -1.00 49.59 4.47
CA ILE A 587 0.47 49.66 4.59
C ILE A 587 1.06 48.45 3.86
N LEU A 588 1.98 48.70 2.93
CA LEU A 588 2.66 47.67 2.15
C LEU A 588 4.17 47.70 2.40
N PHE A 589 4.70 46.63 3.00
CA PHE A 589 6.15 46.41 3.15
C PHE A 589 6.69 45.54 2.01
N LEU A 590 7.83 45.91 1.42
CA LEU A 590 8.52 45.10 0.41
C LEU A 590 10.02 44.99 0.70
N ASP A 591 10.54 43.76 0.74
CA ASP A 591 11.97 43.53 0.94
C ASP A 591 12.69 43.47 -0.42
N GLU A 592 13.59 44.42 -0.66
CA GLU A 592 14.38 44.63 -1.87
C GLU A 592 13.62 44.38 -3.19
N PRO A 593 12.57 45.17 -3.50
CA PRO A 593 11.70 44.95 -4.67
C PRO A 593 12.41 45.08 -6.03
N THR A 594 13.64 45.59 -6.08
CA THR A 594 14.48 45.70 -7.28
C THR A 594 15.56 44.62 -7.38
N SER A 595 15.70 43.73 -6.39
CA SER A 595 16.76 42.71 -6.40
C SER A 595 16.57 41.70 -7.53
N GLY A 596 17.67 41.33 -8.21
CA GLY A 596 17.66 40.42 -9.36
C GLY A 596 16.99 40.97 -10.64
N LEU A 597 16.67 42.27 -10.70
CA LEU A 597 16.11 42.92 -11.90
C LEU A 597 17.16 43.77 -12.62
N ASP A 598 17.02 43.87 -13.95
CA ASP A 598 17.69 44.90 -14.73
C ASP A 598 17.16 46.30 -14.40
N SER A 599 17.96 47.33 -14.69
CA SER A 599 17.68 48.74 -14.40
C SER A 599 16.32 49.23 -14.90
N TYR A 600 15.88 48.77 -16.08
CA TYR A 600 14.63 49.21 -16.69
C TYR A 600 13.42 48.57 -16.00
N ASN A 601 13.47 47.26 -15.75
CA ASN A 601 12.42 46.58 -14.99
C ASN A 601 12.37 47.00 -13.52
N ALA A 602 13.52 47.28 -12.90
CA ALA A 602 13.59 47.86 -11.55
C ALA A 602 12.88 49.22 -11.48
N TYR A 603 13.15 50.12 -12.43
CA TYR A 603 12.44 51.40 -12.54
C TYR A 603 10.93 51.21 -12.74
N ASN A 604 10.52 50.29 -13.63
CA ASN A 604 9.10 50.02 -13.87
C ASN A 604 8.38 49.49 -12.61
N VAL A 605 9.05 48.69 -11.77
CA VAL A 605 8.49 48.22 -10.48
C VAL A 605 8.34 49.38 -9.49
N ILE A 606 9.37 50.21 -9.29
CA ILE A 606 9.26 51.35 -8.35
C ILE A 606 8.28 52.42 -8.86
N SER A 607 8.22 52.67 -10.17
CA SER A 607 7.22 53.57 -10.79
C SER A 607 5.78 53.05 -10.58
N SER A 608 5.58 51.72 -10.64
CA SER A 608 4.30 51.11 -10.27
C SER A 608 3.95 51.31 -8.79
N LEU A 609 4.94 51.20 -7.88
CA LEU A 609 4.74 51.47 -6.44
C LEU A 609 4.48 52.96 -6.14
N SER A 610 5.16 53.87 -6.83
CA SER A 610 4.94 55.32 -6.70
C SER A 610 3.54 55.71 -7.20
N SER A 611 3.10 55.10 -8.31
CA SER A 611 1.73 55.23 -8.81
C SER A 611 0.70 54.67 -7.81
N LEU A 612 0.98 53.49 -7.24
CA LEU A 612 0.13 52.83 -6.26
C LEU A 612 -0.07 53.68 -4.99
N ALA A 613 0.98 54.28 -4.46
CA ALA A 613 0.87 55.21 -3.34
C ALA A 613 0.09 56.47 -3.73
N LYS A 614 0.52 57.16 -4.80
CA LYS A 614 0.03 58.52 -5.12
C LYS A 614 -1.35 58.56 -5.76
N GLN A 615 -1.80 57.50 -6.44
CA GLN A 615 -3.14 57.43 -7.03
C GLN A 615 -4.18 56.82 -6.09
N PHE A 616 -3.78 55.87 -5.24
CA PHE A 616 -4.70 55.14 -4.36
C PHE A 616 -4.53 55.49 -2.87
N ASN A 617 -3.64 56.43 -2.52
CA ASN A 617 -3.38 56.88 -1.16
C ASN A 617 -2.86 55.80 -0.18
N ARG A 618 -2.09 54.82 -0.71
CA ARG A 618 -1.44 53.76 0.11
C ARG A 618 -0.13 54.24 0.72
N THR A 619 0.23 53.66 1.86
CA THR A 619 1.54 53.85 2.52
C THR A 619 2.49 52.73 2.08
N VAL A 620 3.62 53.06 1.44
CA VAL A 620 4.54 52.07 0.85
C VAL A 620 5.94 52.19 1.43
N ILE A 621 6.46 51.08 1.98
CA ILE A 621 7.74 51.02 2.69
C ILE A 621 8.58 49.91 2.10
N PHE A 622 9.81 50.19 1.68
CA PHE A 622 10.66 49.16 1.09
C PHE A 622 12.14 49.35 1.39
N THR A 623 12.86 48.23 1.50
CA THR A 623 14.33 48.22 1.55
C THR A 623 14.89 48.29 0.14
N ILE A 624 16.03 48.96 -0.06
CA ILE A 624 16.71 48.99 -1.37
C ILE A 624 18.23 49.10 -1.21
N HIS A 625 18.95 48.60 -2.21
CA HIS A 625 20.41 48.57 -2.26
C HIS A 625 20.87 49.16 -3.61
N GLN A 626 21.74 50.17 -3.57
CA GLN A 626 22.33 50.85 -4.73
C GLN A 626 21.32 51.17 -5.88
N PRO A 627 20.24 51.91 -5.59
CA PRO A 627 19.28 52.33 -6.62
C PRO A 627 19.87 53.37 -7.57
N GLN A 628 19.57 53.26 -8.86
CA GLN A 628 19.92 54.29 -9.85
C GLN A 628 19.23 55.63 -9.57
N SER A 629 19.85 56.73 -9.99
CA SER A 629 19.39 58.10 -9.71
C SER A 629 17.94 58.40 -10.16
N ASN A 630 17.46 57.75 -11.23
CA ASN A 630 16.06 57.84 -11.70
C ASN A 630 15.05 57.13 -10.78
N ILE A 631 15.50 56.14 -10.00
CA ILE A 631 14.71 55.47 -8.96
C ILE A 631 14.73 56.30 -7.67
N VAL A 632 15.87 56.90 -7.32
CA VAL A 632 16.01 57.78 -6.14
C VAL A 632 15.07 58.99 -6.21
N ALA A 633 14.90 59.56 -7.40
CA ALA A 633 13.96 60.65 -7.68
C ALA A 633 12.47 60.28 -7.53
N LEU A 634 12.13 59.02 -7.21
CA LEU A 634 10.77 58.56 -6.92
C LEU A 634 10.50 58.37 -5.41
N PHE A 635 11.52 58.56 -4.55
CA PHE A 635 11.38 58.42 -3.10
C PHE A 635 10.89 59.73 -2.48
N ASP A 636 9.80 59.68 -1.72
CA ASP A 636 9.31 60.85 -0.96
C ASP A 636 10.09 60.98 0.37
N ARG A 637 10.36 59.84 1.03
CA ARG A 637 11.14 59.75 2.26
C ARG A 637 12.31 58.79 2.15
N LEU A 638 13.37 59.10 2.90
CA LEU A 638 14.58 58.30 3.03
C LEU A 638 14.92 58.03 4.50
N LEU A 639 15.17 56.77 4.81
CA LEU A 639 15.75 56.31 6.07
C LEU A 639 17.07 55.58 5.78
N LEU A 640 18.18 56.06 6.32
CA LEU A 640 19.53 55.54 6.09
C LEU A 640 20.08 54.83 7.33
N LEU A 641 20.49 53.57 7.18
CA LEU A 641 21.04 52.74 8.26
C LEU A 641 22.52 52.40 8.05
N ALA A 642 23.27 52.38 9.15
CA ALA A 642 24.65 51.89 9.19
C ALA A 642 24.91 51.12 10.49
N LYS A 643 25.32 49.85 10.38
CA LYS A 643 25.60 48.95 11.53
C LYS A 643 24.51 48.97 12.63
N GLY A 644 23.23 48.98 12.24
CA GLY A 644 22.09 49.02 13.15
C GLY A 644 21.76 50.38 13.75
N GLN A 645 22.54 51.42 13.45
CA GLN A 645 22.28 52.81 13.82
C GLN A 645 21.49 53.53 12.73
N LEU A 646 20.69 54.51 13.16
CA LEU A 646 20.04 55.48 12.28
C LEU A 646 21.00 56.63 11.93
N VAL A 647 21.20 56.88 10.63
CA VAL A 647 22.10 57.94 10.11
C VAL A 647 21.32 59.08 9.47
N TYR A 648 20.14 58.83 8.90
CA TYR A 648 19.21 59.87 8.44
C TYR A 648 17.77 59.33 8.45
N SER A 649 16.79 60.20 8.71
CA SER A 649 15.35 59.92 8.64
C SER A 649 14.62 61.22 8.28
N GLY A 650 14.06 61.34 7.08
CA GLY A 650 13.45 62.59 6.61
C GLY A 650 12.97 62.55 5.16
N GLU A 651 12.67 63.72 4.61
CA GLU A 651 12.35 63.92 3.19
C GLU A 651 13.57 63.59 2.32
N SER A 652 13.35 62.93 1.17
CA SER A 652 14.43 62.50 0.27
C SER A 652 15.23 63.69 -0.28
N GLU A 653 14.55 64.74 -0.72
CA GLU A 653 15.17 65.94 -1.32
C GLU A 653 16.10 66.70 -0.35
N ARG A 654 15.83 66.63 0.96
CA ARG A 654 16.66 67.29 2.00
C ARG A 654 17.92 66.52 2.35
N ALA A 655 18.00 65.23 2.02
CA ALA A 655 19.10 64.37 2.43
C ALA A 655 20.45 64.94 1.96
N GLN A 656 20.57 65.36 0.69
CA GLN A 656 21.80 65.98 0.19
C GLN A 656 22.22 67.20 1.01
N GLN A 657 21.30 68.15 1.25
CA GLN A 657 21.57 69.34 2.05
C GLN A 657 21.92 69.04 3.51
N HIS A 658 21.45 67.92 4.05
CA HIS A 658 21.83 67.46 5.39
C HIS A 658 23.30 67.03 5.44
N PHE A 659 23.74 66.20 4.50
CA PHE A 659 25.13 65.71 4.48
C PHE A 659 26.14 66.79 4.05
N GLU A 660 25.78 67.69 3.14
CA GLU A 660 26.60 68.87 2.79
C GLU A 660 26.91 69.73 4.04
N LYS A 661 25.92 69.99 4.90
CA LYS A 661 26.11 70.71 6.18
C LYS A 661 27.03 70.01 7.18
N LEU A 662 27.26 68.70 7.00
CA LEU A 662 28.19 67.90 7.81
C LEU A 662 29.59 67.77 7.19
N GLY A 663 29.83 68.41 6.04
CA GLY A 663 31.10 68.35 5.30
C GLY A 663 31.20 67.22 4.27
N TYR A 664 30.08 66.56 3.95
CA TYR A 664 29.99 65.46 3.00
C TYR A 664 29.28 65.93 1.71
N GLU A 665 30.01 66.68 0.86
CA GLU A 665 29.50 67.13 -0.44
C GLU A 665 29.54 66.01 -1.49
N CYS A 666 28.40 65.74 -2.15
CA CYS A 666 28.31 64.75 -3.22
C CYS A 666 28.96 65.28 -4.52
N PRO A 667 29.92 64.55 -5.14
CA PRO A 667 30.54 64.98 -6.39
C PRO A 667 29.54 65.15 -7.54
N LYS A 668 29.74 66.18 -8.37
CA LYS A 668 28.85 66.48 -9.51
C LYS A 668 28.83 65.33 -10.52
N GLY A 669 27.64 64.81 -10.80
CA GLY A 669 27.43 63.67 -11.70
C GLY A 669 27.51 62.30 -11.03
N PHE A 670 27.82 62.23 -9.73
CA PHE A 670 27.74 61.00 -8.94
C PHE A 670 26.30 60.72 -8.49
N ASN A 671 25.96 59.46 -8.24
CA ASN A 671 24.63 59.09 -7.71
C ASN A 671 24.58 59.34 -6.20
N ILE A 672 23.67 60.21 -5.74
CA ILE A 672 23.53 60.53 -4.31
C ILE A 672 23.26 59.30 -3.45
N ALA A 673 22.52 58.29 -3.93
CA ALA A 673 22.27 57.08 -3.15
C ALA A 673 23.53 56.23 -2.94
N ASP A 674 24.38 56.11 -3.96
CA ASP A 674 25.66 55.40 -3.84
C ASP A 674 26.62 56.18 -2.94
N TYR A 675 26.68 57.52 -3.08
CA TYR A 675 27.51 58.38 -2.23
C TYR A 675 27.13 58.26 -0.75
N LEU A 676 25.83 58.27 -0.43
CA LEU A 676 25.36 58.09 0.95
C LEU A 676 25.68 56.69 1.51
N ILE A 677 25.68 55.65 0.66
CA ILE A 677 26.13 54.31 1.07
C ILE A 677 27.65 54.34 1.34
N ASP A 678 28.47 54.88 0.43
CA ASP A 678 29.93 54.95 0.58
C ASP A 678 30.34 55.72 1.85
N VAL A 679 29.71 56.87 2.13
CA VAL A 679 29.91 57.64 3.37
C VAL A 679 29.58 56.80 4.61
N THR A 680 28.50 56.02 4.59
CA THR A 680 28.17 55.12 5.72
C THR A 680 29.14 53.95 5.87
N VAL A 681 29.71 53.42 4.79
CA VAL A 681 30.71 52.34 4.81
C VAL A 681 32.05 52.85 5.35
N GLU A 682 32.50 54.02 4.89
CA GLU A 682 33.71 54.67 5.36
C GLU A 682 33.61 55.03 6.86
N ALA A 683 32.50 55.64 7.27
CA ALA A 683 32.24 55.96 8.68
C ALA A 683 32.12 54.69 9.55
N SER A 684 31.68 53.56 8.97
CA SER A 684 31.62 52.25 9.61
C SER A 684 32.97 51.52 9.70
N GLY A 685 34.03 52.04 9.07
CA GLY A 685 35.38 51.47 9.08
C GLY A 685 35.55 50.19 8.24
N GLU A 686 34.71 49.95 7.24
CA GLU A 686 34.73 48.73 6.42
C GLU A 686 35.46 48.92 5.09
N HIS A 687 36.79 48.93 5.13
CA HIS A 687 37.62 48.86 3.94
C HIS A 687 38.01 47.42 3.56
N ARG A 688 38.14 47.19 2.25
CA ARG A 688 38.69 45.93 1.71
C ARG A 688 40.18 45.82 2.07
N ASN A 689 40.54 44.78 2.82
CA ASN A 689 41.93 44.31 2.82
C ASN A 689 42.21 43.63 1.48
N GLY A 690 43.10 44.19 0.67
CA GLY A 690 43.52 43.64 -0.63
C GLY A 690 44.71 44.40 -1.19
N ASP A 691 45.89 43.79 -1.07
CA ASP A 691 47.22 44.18 -1.56
C ASP A 691 47.70 45.63 -1.40
N GLY A 692 48.87 45.76 -0.75
CA GLY A 692 49.70 46.96 -0.83
C GLY A 692 50.77 46.82 -1.90
N GLN A 693 50.87 47.79 -2.82
CA GLN A 693 52.11 48.07 -3.53
C GLN A 693 52.56 49.51 -3.28
N ASN A 694 53.69 49.66 -2.60
CA ASN A 694 54.30 50.95 -2.29
C ASN A 694 55.17 51.42 -3.48
N GLY A 695 54.52 51.83 -4.57
CA GLY A 695 55.16 52.19 -5.84
C GLY A 695 55.49 53.68 -5.98
N LYS A 696 56.69 54.10 -5.55
CA LYS A 696 57.18 55.48 -5.80
C LYS A 696 57.55 55.69 -7.27
N THR A 697 56.73 56.42 -8.03
CA THR A 697 57.18 57.04 -9.29
C THR A 697 56.62 58.45 -9.46
N LYS A 698 57.48 59.42 -9.78
CA LYS A 698 57.07 60.76 -10.24
C LYS A 698 56.54 60.66 -11.67
N LEU A 699 55.60 61.52 -12.05
CA LEU A 699 55.48 61.94 -13.45
C LEU A 699 55.40 63.47 -13.56
N ASN A 700 56.33 64.03 -14.32
CA ASN A 700 56.21 65.37 -14.89
C ASN A 700 55.48 65.27 -16.24
N GLY A 701 54.65 66.27 -16.54
CA GLY A 701 54.52 66.95 -17.84
C GLY A 701 54.39 66.16 -19.17
N ASN A 702 53.33 66.51 -19.91
CA ASN A 702 53.15 66.39 -21.37
C ASN A 702 52.86 64.99 -21.95
N GLY A 703 51.96 64.90 -22.95
CA GLY A 703 51.90 63.69 -23.82
C GLY A 703 50.60 63.26 -24.49
N ILE A 704 49.77 64.17 -25.01
CA ILE A 704 48.93 64.06 -26.24
C ILE A 704 48.50 62.64 -26.76
N SER A 705 47.18 62.49 -26.97
CA SER A 705 46.47 61.69 -28.01
C SER A 705 46.08 60.20 -27.82
N THR A 706 44.79 59.96 -28.11
CA THR A 706 44.17 58.83 -28.87
C THR A 706 44.39 57.36 -28.49
N GLY A 707 43.30 56.59 -28.56
CA GLY A 707 43.35 55.15 -28.88
C GLY A 707 42.31 54.31 -28.15
N ALA A 708 41.20 53.97 -28.83
CA ALA A 708 40.23 53.01 -28.30
C ALA A 708 40.78 51.57 -28.34
N ARG A 709 40.27 50.69 -27.47
CA ARG A 709 40.30 49.24 -27.72
C ARG A 709 39.09 48.54 -27.10
N SER A 710 38.39 47.78 -27.93
CA SER A 710 37.38 46.78 -27.54
C SER A 710 38.05 45.46 -27.16
N THR A 711 37.29 44.56 -26.50
CA THR A 711 37.37 43.07 -26.57
C THR A 711 38.73 42.40 -26.29
N ASP A 712 38.85 41.30 -25.55
CA ASP A 712 37.97 40.12 -25.49
C ASP A 712 37.83 39.55 -24.05
N ASP A 713 36.90 38.62 -23.87
CA ASP A 713 36.75 37.79 -22.66
C ASP A 713 37.85 36.71 -22.54
N VAL A 714 38.06 36.19 -21.32
CA VAL A 714 38.18 34.73 -21.09
C VAL A 714 37.97 34.39 -19.61
N GLU A 715 37.26 33.30 -19.38
CA GLU A 715 36.87 32.71 -18.10
C GLU A 715 37.97 31.79 -17.51
N ASN A 716 38.08 31.70 -16.18
CA ASN A 716 38.45 30.48 -15.43
C ASN A 716 38.36 30.70 -13.91
N GLY A 717 38.26 29.62 -13.11
CA GLY A 717 38.09 29.71 -11.66
C GLY A 717 38.61 28.50 -10.86
N PHE A 718 38.28 28.50 -9.56
CA PHE A 718 38.52 27.44 -8.55
C PHE A 718 39.97 26.93 -8.33
N GLY A 719 40.52 27.26 -7.16
CA GLY A 719 41.69 26.63 -6.54
C GLY A 719 41.53 26.67 -5.01
N THR A 720 42.02 25.65 -4.28
CA THR A 720 41.63 25.41 -2.87
C THR A 720 42.78 25.42 -1.86
N SER A 721 42.37 25.51 -0.58
CA SER A 721 43.02 25.03 0.66
C SER A 721 44.26 25.75 1.23
N SER A 722 44.10 26.23 2.48
CA SER A 722 44.98 26.09 3.68
C SER A 722 46.49 26.41 3.57
N SER A 723 47.15 27.05 4.57
CA SER A 723 47.09 26.67 5.98
C SER A 723 47.90 27.59 6.92
N THR A 724 47.77 27.37 8.24
CA THR A 724 48.83 27.47 9.28
C THR A 724 49.44 28.84 9.69
N GLN A 725 48.86 29.41 10.76
CA GLN A 725 49.53 29.91 12.00
C GLN A 725 50.58 31.07 12.01
N ARG A 726 50.41 31.92 13.05
CA ARG A 726 51.46 32.55 13.91
C ARG A 726 52.35 33.66 13.31
N GLU A 727 52.88 34.64 14.07
CA GLU A 727 52.63 35.18 15.43
C GLU A 727 53.32 36.58 15.53
N ILE A 728 53.03 37.40 16.57
CA ILE A 728 53.97 38.27 17.35
C ILE A 728 54.95 39.22 16.56
N THR A 729 55.08 40.53 16.79
CA THR A 729 54.51 41.53 17.74
C THR A 729 54.77 42.96 17.23
N SER A 730 54.25 43.96 17.97
CA SER A 730 54.78 45.32 18.31
C SER A 730 56.10 45.86 17.66
N ASP A 731 56.36 47.17 17.58
CA ASP A 731 56.02 48.25 18.52
C ASP A 731 55.84 49.65 17.89
N ASN A 732 55.38 50.57 18.75
CA ASN A 732 55.45 52.05 18.79
C ASN A 732 56.55 52.76 17.93
N THR A 733 56.49 54.07 17.62
CA THR A 733 56.27 55.20 18.57
C THR A 733 56.05 56.56 17.84
N SER A 734 55.43 57.54 18.52
CA SER A 734 55.68 59.02 18.49
C SER A 734 55.83 59.76 17.12
N SER A 735 54.88 60.63 16.73
CA SER A 735 54.77 62.08 17.06
C SER A 735 55.40 62.99 15.96
N ASP A 736 55.12 64.28 15.78
CA ASP A 736 54.46 65.32 16.60
C ASP A 736 53.49 66.24 15.78
N GLU A 737 52.89 67.18 16.52
CA GLU A 737 52.11 68.41 16.27
C GLU A 737 52.49 69.25 15.00
N ASP A 738 51.72 70.22 14.47
CA ASP A 738 50.78 71.25 14.99
C ASP A 738 49.80 71.62 13.82
N GLY A 739 48.52 72.01 13.90
CA GLY A 739 47.84 73.09 14.65
C GLY A 739 47.77 74.39 13.82
N GLY A 740 46.64 75.10 13.62
CA GLY A 740 45.19 74.84 13.80
C GLY A 740 44.43 75.16 12.48
N GLU A 741 43.12 75.41 12.39
CA GLU A 741 41.96 75.59 13.30
C GLU A 741 40.76 74.74 12.76
N GLY A 742 39.52 74.69 13.27
CA GLY A 742 38.80 75.45 14.30
C GLY A 742 37.27 75.25 14.23
N GLY A 743 36.48 76.29 14.53
CA GLY A 743 35.09 76.45 14.05
C GLY A 743 33.98 75.64 14.74
N VAL A 744 33.13 74.96 13.95
CA VAL A 744 31.88 74.30 14.41
C VAL A 744 32.10 72.86 14.92
N LEU A 745 33.07 72.15 14.35
CA LEU A 745 33.33 70.74 14.64
C LEU A 745 33.82 70.51 16.07
N SER A 746 34.53 71.48 16.65
CA SER A 746 35.00 71.48 18.04
C SER A 746 33.85 71.54 19.04
N GLU A 747 32.81 72.34 18.78
CA GLU A 747 31.65 72.45 19.65
C GLU A 747 30.85 71.13 19.68
N ILE A 748 30.67 70.52 18.50
CA ILE A 748 30.03 69.19 18.35
C ILE A 748 30.86 68.12 19.09
N LYS A 749 32.20 68.08 18.92
CA LYS A 749 33.06 67.16 19.67
C LYS A 749 32.98 67.38 21.19
N SER A 750 32.88 68.64 21.66
CA SER A 750 32.77 68.96 23.10
C SER A 750 31.42 68.54 23.71
N LYS A 751 30.35 68.57 22.92
CA LYS A 751 29.01 68.10 23.31
C LYS A 751 28.92 66.58 23.26
N ALA A 752 29.52 65.94 22.25
CA ALA A 752 29.61 64.49 22.14
C ALA A 752 30.37 63.86 23.31
N SER A 753 31.54 64.39 23.70
CA SER A 753 32.30 63.85 24.83
C SER A 753 31.59 63.98 26.18
N LYS A 754 30.86 65.09 26.41
CA LYS A 754 30.01 65.25 27.60
C LYS A 754 28.79 64.30 27.59
N LEU A 755 28.18 64.04 26.44
CA LEU A 755 27.07 63.10 26.31
C LEU A 755 27.51 61.64 26.47
N LEU A 756 28.68 61.23 25.93
CA LEU A 756 29.23 59.89 26.19
C LEU A 756 29.45 59.63 27.68
N GLY A 757 29.89 60.65 28.44
CA GLY A 757 29.95 60.57 29.91
C GLY A 757 28.58 60.33 30.55
N ALA A 758 27.56 61.08 30.14
CA ALA A 758 26.20 60.96 30.67
C ALA A 758 25.56 59.58 30.44
N PHE A 759 25.81 58.95 29.29
CA PHE A 759 25.29 57.61 28.98
C PHE A 759 25.88 56.46 29.82
N THR A 760 26.79 56.73 30.76
CA THR A 760 27.42 55.71 31.62
C THR A 760 27.06 55.79 33.10
N THR A 761 26.30 56.79 33.58
CA THR A 761 26.07 56.97 35.04
C THR A 761 24.68 57.50 35.45
N THR A 762 23.75 56.58 35.70
CA THR A 762 22.59 56.70 36.62
C THR A 762 22.05 55.28 36.91
N THR A 763 21.79 54.81 38.14
CA THR A 763 22.02 55.39 39.48
C THR A 763 22.04 54.24 40.51
N SER A 764 22.99 54.21 41.45
CA SER A 764 22.84 53.40 42.68
C SER A 764 23.71 53.95 43.81
N SER A 765 23.10 54.22 44.97
CA SER A 765 23.77 54.78 46.15
C SER A 765 23.85 53.75 47.28
N ILE A 766 25.08 53.29 47.54
CA ILE A 766 25.62 52.74 48.80
C ILE A 766 24.65 51.96 49.70
N LEU A 767 24.82 50.63 49.73
CA LEU A 767 24.91 49.80 50.95
C LEU A 767 25.53 48.43 50.58
N PRO A 768 26.46 47.84 51.38
CA PRO A 768 27.17 46.62 50.99
C PRO A 768 26.52 45.35 51.54
N GLY A 769 26.30 44.32 50.71
CA GLY A 769 25.87 43.00 51.21
C GLY A 769 25.61 41.94 50.15
N SER A 770 26.37 40.84 50.22
CA SER A 770 26.22 39.58 49.46
C SER A 770 26.37 39.67 47.93
N GLY A 771 26.84 38.58 47.32
CA GLY A 771 27.21 38.53 45.90
C GLY A 771 26.16 37.86 45.01
N SER A 772 25.99 38.40 43.80
CA SER A 772 25.50 37.65 42.64
C SER A 772 26.21 38.13 41.38
N THR A 773 26.58 37.22 40.48
CA THR A 773 27.31 37.56 39.24
C THR A 773 26.36 38.09 38.16
N THR A 774 26.34 39.41 37.96
CA THR A 774 25.69 40.02 36.79
C THR A 774 26.58 39.93 35.54
N PRO A 775 26.05 39.55 34.37
CA PRO A 775 26.82 39.55 33.13
C PRO A 775 27.14 40.99 32.69
N LYS A 776 28.37 41.23 32.22
CA LYS A 776 28.74 42.52 31.62
C LYS A 776 28.10 42.66 30.23
N GLU A 777 27.47 43.81 29.96
CA GLU A 777 26.99 44.12 28.61
C GLU A 777 28.17 44.24 27.64
N HIS A 778 28.17 43.44 26.57
CA HIS A 778 29.27 43.38 25.60
C HIS A 778 28.95 44.19 24.34
N ILE A 779 28.74 45.50 24.51
CA ILE A 779 28.47 46.42 23.41
C ILE A 779 29.74 46.52 22.53
N SER A 780 29.62 46.16 21.24
CA SER A 780 30.70 46.36 20.27
C SER A 780 30.90 47.85 20.01
N PRO A 781 32.14 48.39 20.10
CA PRO A 781 32.37 49.83 20.00
C PRO A 781 31.99 50.37 18.62
N ILE A 782 31.16 51.42 18.63
CA ILE A 782 30.77 52.16 17.42
C ILE A 782 31.97 53.05 17.01
N PRO A 783 32.42 53.03 15.74
CA PRO A 783 33.51 53.90 15.29
C PRO A 783 33.20 55.39 15.49
N GLU A 784 34.20 56.21 15.82
CA GLU A 784 34.02 57.64 16.15
C GLU A 784 33.31 58.41 15.02
N LYS A 785 33.65 58.14 13.75
CA LYS A 785 32.99 58.74 12.57
C LYS A 785 31.50 58.39 12.48
N LEU A 786 31.14 57.12 12.70
CA LEU A 786 29.73 56.71 12.72
C LEU A 786 29.00 57.31 13.93
N ALA A 787 29.64 57.35 15.10
CA ALA A 787 29.06 57.98 16.29
C ALA A 787 28.79 59.49 16.09
N SER A 788 29.69 60.22 15.42
CA SER A 788 29.45 61.64 15.12
C SER A 788 28.30 61.85 14.12
N LEU A 789 28.19 61.01 13.09
CA LEU A 789 27.05 61.05 12.15
C LEU A 789 25.71 60.76 12.85
N VAL A 790 25.66 59.75 13.71
CA VAL A 790 24.43 59.38 14.45
C VAL A 790 24.01 60.49 15.43
N LEU A 791 24.97 61.13 16.12
CA LEU A 791 24.70 62.29 16.98
C LEU A 791 24.24 63.51 16.18
N ALA A 792 24.86 63.78 15.02
CA ALA A 792 24.45 64.86 14.12
C ALA A 792 23.04 64.62 13.54
N SER A 793 22.70 63.37 13.21
CA SER A 793 21.37 62.96 12.77
C SER A 793 20.31 63.28 13.82
N ARG A 794 20.51 62.84 15.08
CA ARG A 794 19.59 63.17 16.20
C ARG A 794 19.51 64.67 16.49
N ALA A 795 20.59 65.40 16.28
CA ALA A 795 20.61 66.87 16.45
C ALA A 795 20.00 67.63 15.25
N SER A 796 19.61 66.95 14.16
CA SER A 796 19.02 67.55 12.97
C SER A 796 17.60 68.08 13.19
N ASP A 797 17.20 69.05 12.38
CA ASP A 797 15.84 69.59 12.46
C ASP A 797 14.80 68.62 11.90
N ASP A 798 15.16 67.79 10.89
CA ASP A 798 14.28 66.75 10.37
C ASP A 798 13.97 65.67 11.43
N SER A 799 14.96 65.24 12.23
CA SER A 799 14.70 64.33 13.35
C SER A 799 13.83 64.96 14.44
N LYS A 800 14.04 66.25 14.79
CA LYS A 800 13.18 66.97 15.74
C LYS A 800 11.73 67.08 15.26
N ILE A 801 11.50 67.23 13.95
CA ILE A 801 10.16 67.27 13.37
C ILE A 801 9.45 65.93 13.58
N VAL A 802 10.13 64.80 13.33
CA VAL A 802 9.58 63.45 13.56
C VAL A 802 9.34 63.18 15.05
N GLU A 803 10.29 63.53 15.92
CA GLU A 803 10.13 63.38 17.37
C GLU A 803 8.98 64.25 17.92
N ALA A 804 8.80 65.47 17.41
CA ALA A 804 7.69 66.34 17.80
C ALA A 804 6.32 65.81 17.33
N GLU A 805 6.24 65.22 16.14
CA GLU A 805 5.03 64.55 15.64
C GLU A 805 4.64 63.37 16.54
N ILE A 806 5.60 62.49 16.86
CA ILE A 806 5.42 61.35 17.77
C ILE A 806 5.04 61.81 19.18
N THR A 807 5.64 62.91 19.68
CA THR A 807 5.33 63.45 21.01
C THR A 807 3.88 63.96 21.11
N ARG A 808 3.33 64.58 20.06
CA ARG A 808 1.90 64.97 20.02
C ARG A 808 0.97 63.77 20.08
N ILE A 809 1.31 62.70 19.36
CA ILE A 809 0.58 61.43 19.35
C ILE A 809 0.58 60.80 20.76
N GLN A 810 1.74 60.77 21.43
CA GLN A 810 1.85 60.31 22.82
C GLN A 810 1.04 61.18 23.82
N GLN A 811 0.81 62.45 23.50
CA GLN A 811 -0.05 63.36 24.26
C GLN A 811 -1.55 63.29 23.85
N GLY A 812 -1.92 62.36 22.96
CA GLY A 812 -3.32 62.16 22.53
C GLY A 812 -3.85 63.22 21.57
N GLN A 813 -2.99 64.01 20.93
CA GLN A 813 -3.38 65.02 19.94
C GLN A 813 -3.33 64.45 18.52
N SER A 814 -4.29 64.86 17.67
CA SER A 814 -4.32 64.49 16.25
C SER A 814 -3.10 65.06 15.51
N PRO A 815 -2.41 64.28 14.65
CA PRO A 815 -1.12 64.67 14.07
C PRO A 815 -1.17 65.96 13.23
N ASP A 816 -2.26 66.19 12.51
CA ASP A 816 -2.37 67.27 11.51
C ASP A 816 -2.57 68.68 12.09
N GLY A 817 -2.75 68.82 13.41
CA GLY A 817 -2.77 70.12 14.10
C GLY A 817 -3.92 71.09 13.76
N ALA A 818 -4.82 70.72 12.84
CA ALA A 818 -5.99 71.50 12.52
C ALA A 818 -7.11 71.34 13.56
N ASN A 819 -7.77 72.45 13.93
CA ASN A 819 -9.03 72.40 14.68
C ASN A 819 -10.14 71.84 13.78
N ALA A 820 -10.28 70.51 13.77
CA ALA A 820 -11.27 69.79 12.97
C ALA A 820 -12.70 69.94 13.53
N ILE A 821 -13.26 71.15 13.42
CA ILE A 821 -14.67 71.44 13.71
C ILE A 821 -15.54 70.78 12.62
N GLY A 822 -15.75 69.47 12.73
CA GLY A 822 -16.56 68.69 11.80
C GLY A 822 -16.25 67.19 11.71
N ILE A 823 -15.08 66.71 12.15
CA ILE A 823 -14.75 65.28 12.11
C ILE A 823 -15.34 64.59 13.34
N THR A 824 -16.53 64.02 13.15
CA THR A 824 -17.35 63.38 14.21
C THR A 824 -16.93 61.93 14.49
N GLU A 825 -17.44 61.37 15.59
CA GLU A 825 -17.22 59.98 16.06
C GLU A 825 -17.46 58.86 15.01
N ARG A 826 -18.09 59.18 13.88
CA ARG A 826 -18.33 58.24 12.76
C ARG A 826 -17.05 57.61 12.23
N ASP A 827 -15.98 58.38 12.05
CA ASP A 827 -14.70 57.87 11.55
C ASP A 827 -14.14 56.77 12.47
N ILE A 828 -14.34 56.90 13.78
CA ILE A 828 -13.90 55.91 14.77
C ILE A 828 -14.69 54.61 14.65
N ASP A 829 -16.00 54.69 14.43
CA ASP A 829 -16.87 53.52 14.21
C ASP A 829 -16.58 52.85 12.84
N GLU A 830 -16.21 53.62 11.82
CA GLU A 830 -15.86 53.14 10.47
C GLU A 830 -14.47 52.47 10.46
N GLU A 831 -13.45 53.10 11.05
CA GLU A 831 -12.13 52.48 11.30
C GLU A 831 -12.29 51.19 12.15
N THR A 832 -13.10 51.24 13.22
CA THR A 832 -13.30 50.08 14.10
C THR A 832 -14.09 48.95 13.42
N ARG A 833 -14.93 49.25 12.43
CA ARG A 833 -15.55 48.24 11.55
C ARG A 833 -14.54 47.55 10.62
N LEU A 834 -13.51 48.26 10.16
CA LEU A 834 -12.46 47.67 9.33
C LEU A 834 -11.47 46.80 10.13
N LEU A 835 -11.25 47.13 11.41
CA LEU A 835 -10.51 46.27 12.34
C LEU A 835 -11.30 44.98 12.68
N LYS A 836 -12.62 44.97 12.49
CA LYS A 836 -13.55 43.87 12.82
C LYS A 836 -13.36 42.67 11.88
N GLY A 837 -12.74 41.61 12.39
CA GLY A 837 -12.22 40.51 11.58
C GLY A 837 -13.24 39.75 10.73
N PHE A 838 -13.07 39.83 9.40
CA PHE A 838 -13.77 38.99 8.43
C PHE A 838 -13.50 37.49 8.62
N GLN A 839 -14.48 36.64 8.30
CA GLN A 839 -14.31 35.19 8.35
C GLN A 839 -13.45 34.68 7.17
N LYS A 840 -12.27 34.12 7.47
CA LYS A 840 -11.42 33.39 6.50
C LYS A 840 -12.16 32.20 5.89
N ALA A 841 -11.81 31.82 4.65
CA ALA A 841 -12.47 30.76 3.87
C ALA A 841 -12.75 29.42 4.62
N SER A 842 -13.72 28.64 4.12
CA SER A 842 -13.98 27.22 4.48
C SER A 842 -12.72 26.39 4.73
N LEU A 843 -12.66 25.48 5.70
CA LEU A 843 -11.69 24.37 5.61
C LEU A 843 -11.99 23.51 4.37
N TRP A 844 -13.27 23.27 4.10
CA TRP A 844 -13.72 22.61 2.87
C TRP A 844 -13.48 23.47 1.62
N THR A 845 -13.67 24.80 1.71
CA THR A 845 -13.37 25.72 0.59
C THR A 845 -11.86 25.79 0.30
N GLN A 846 -11.02 25.91 1.34
CA GLN A 846 -9.55 25.85 1.22
C GLN A 846 -9.13 24.53 0.58
N PHE A 847 -9.61 23.39 1.08
CA PHE A 847 -9.35 22.08 0.49
C PHE A 847 -9.78 22.02 -0.99
N ARG A 848 -11.02 22.40 -1.34
CA ARG A 848 -11.49 22.41 -2.74
C ARG A 848 -10.64 23.32 -3.65
N LEU A 849 -10.21 24.48 -3.16
CA LEU A 849 -9.35 25.41 -3.91
C LEU A 849 -7.93 24.86 -4.11
N LEU A 850 -7.31 24.34 -3.05
CA LEU A 850 -5.97 23.74 -3.08
C LEU A 850 -5.93 22.46 -3.91
N SER A 851 -6.95 21.60 -3.79
CA SER A 851 -7.17 20.45 -4.68
C SER A 851 -7.28 20.87 -6.15
N GLY A 852 -8.07 21.90 -6.45
CA GLY A 852 -8.16 22.45 -7.82
C GLY A 852 -6.83 23.04 -8.31
N ARG A 853 -6.02 23.62 -7.42
CA ARG A 853 -4.67 24.12 -7.71
C ARG A 853 -3.68 22.99 -8.00
N ALA A 854 -3.66 21.96 -7.16
CA ALA A 854 -2.83 20.76 -7.33
C ALA A 854 -3.19 19.99 -8.61
N PHE A 855 -4.48 19.74 -8.87
CA PHE A 855 -4.93 19.10 -10.11
C PHE A 855 -4.53 19.88 -11.37
N LYS A 856 -4.65 21.21 -11.35
CA LYS A 856 -4.14 22.07 -12.45
C LYS A 856 -2.62 21.97 -12.60
N ASN A 857 -1.87 21.89 -11.50
CA ASN A 857 -0.41 21.74 -11.51
C ASN A 857 -0.02 20.43 -12.20
N LEU A 858 -0.55 19.30 -11.71
CA LEU A 858 -0.33 17.96 -12.26
C LEU A 858 -0.72 17.86 -13.75
N TYR A 859 -1.92 18.32 -14.12
CA TYR A 859 -2.39 18.25 -15.51
C TYR A 859 -1.59 19.14 -16.47
N ARG A 860 -1.05 20.27 -16.00
CA ARG A 860 -0.23 21.18 -16.84
C ARG A 860 1.26 20.85 -16.86
N ASN A 861 1.74 20.02 -15.93
CA ASN A 861 3.07 19.43 -15.93
C ASN A 861 2.98 17.89 -15.92
N PRO A 862 2.45 17.27 -16.99
CA PRO A 862 2.16 15.84 -17.01
C PRO A 862 3.43 14.96 -17.10
N LEU A 863 4.63 15.55 -17.21
CA LEU A 863 5.88 14.83 -17.46
C LEU A 863 6.14 13.74 -16.41
N LEU A 864 6.06 14.07 -15.12
CA LEU A 864 6.29 13.11 -14.04
C LEU A 864 5.29 11.94 -14.08
N MET A 865 4.01 12.26 -14.31
CA MET A 865 2.93 11.28 -14.40
C MET A 865 3.06 10.37 -15.63
N ALA A 866 3.34 10.96 -16.81
CA ALA A 866 3.54 10.23 -18.05
C ALA A 866 4.77 9.31 -17.97
N THR A 867 5.88 9.76 -17.38
CA THR A 867 7.06 8.92 -17.14
C THR A 867 6.72 7.74 -16.23
N HIS A 868 6.02 7.95 -15.11
CA HIS A 868 5.64 6.83 -14.22
C HIS A 868 4.72 5.81 -14.92
N TYR A 869 3.77 6.24 -15.74
CA TYR A 869 2.89 5.32 -16.49
C TYR A 869 3.62 4.60 -17.62
N ALA A 870 4.46 5.30 -18.38
CA ALA A 870 5.25 4.71 -19.46
C ALA A 870 6.25 3.68 -18.93
N VAL A 871 6.96 3.99 -17.83
CA VAL A 871 7.84 3.03 -17.15
C VAL A 871 7.06 1.82 -16.65
N ALA A 872 5.88 2.01 -16.03
CA ALA A 872 5.06 0.90 -15.59
C ALA A 872 4.64 -0.04 -16.73
N ILE A 873 4.25 0.49 -17.89
CA ILE A 873 3.89 -0.31 -19.07
C ILE A 873 5.11 -1.04 -19.65
N VAL A 874 6.22 -0.35 -19.87
CA VAL A 874 7.45 -0.94 -20.44
C VAL A 874 7.99 -2.04 -19.52
N VAL A 875 8.06 -1.78 -18.22
CA VAL A 875 8.51 -2.77 -17.23
C VAL A 875 7.53 -3.95 -17.14
N ALA A 876 6.23 -3.73 -17.25
CA ALA A 876 5.23 -4.81 -17.28
C ALA A 876 5.43 -5.75 -18.48
N LEU A 877 5.66 -5.19 -19.67
CA LEU A 877 5.92 -5.98 -20.88
C LEU A 877 7.26 -6.73 -20.80
N VAL A 878 8.30 -6.12 -20.22
CA VAL A 878 9.59 -6.78 -19.98
C VAL A 878 9.46 -7.92 -18.96
N CYS A 879 8.74 -7.72 -17.85
CA CYS A 879 8.46 -8.78 -16.88
C CYS A 879 7.65 -9.91 -17.52
N GLY A 880 6.58 -9.58 -18.24
CA GLY A 880 5.74 -10.55 -18.94
C GLY A 880 6.43 -11.29 -20.10
N PHE A 881 7.54 -10.76 -20.62
CA PHE A 881 8.40 -11.46 -21.58
C PHE A 881 9.35 -12.45 -20.89
N PHE A 882 10.04 -12.03 -19.82
CA PHE A 882 10.99 -12.90 -19.10
C PHE A 882 10.31 -14.00 -18.26
N PHE A 883 9.11 -13.73 -17.75
CA PHE A 883 8.35 -14.64 -16.90
C PHE A 883 7.06 -15.13 -17.58
N TYR A 884 7.04 -15.22 -18.92
CA TYR A 884 5.87 -15.64 -19.70
C TYR A 884 5.39 -17.05 -19.32
N HIS A 885 4.12 -17.20 -18.95
CA HIS A 885 3.47 -18.46 -18.54
C HIS A 885 4.33 -19.36 -17.62
N VAL A 886 4.44 -18.98 -16.34
CA VAL A 886 5.29 -19.70 -15.39
C VAL A 886 4.73 -21.08 -15.04
N THR A 887 5.50 -22.12 -15.36
CA THR A 887 5.23 -23.55 -15.12
C THR A 887 5.00 -23.91 -13.64
N ASN A 888 4.38 -25.07 -13.38
CA ASN A 888 4.08 -25.56 -12.02
C ASN A 888 5.13 -26.56 -11.49
N ASP A 889 6.40 -26.28 -11.77
CA ASP A 889 7.58 -27.05 -11.37
C ASP A 889 8.47 -26.24 -10.40
N ILE A 890 9.55 -26.84 -9.92
CA ILE A 890 10.50 -26.17 -8.99
C ILE A 890 11.15 -24.92 -9.63
N PRO A 891 11.64 -24.95 -10.89
CA PRO A 891 12.01 -23.73 -11.63
C PRO A 891 10.90 -22.68 -11.67
N GLY A 892 9.65 -23.07 -11.94
CA GLY A 892 8.49 -22.18 -11.95
C GLY A 892 8.15 -21.56 -10.58
N PHE A 893 8.42 -22.27 -9.49
CA PHE A 893 8.34 -21.72 -8.13
C PHE A 893 9.42 -20.65 -7.89
N GLN A 894 10.67 -20.90 -8.31
CA GLN A 894 11.75 -19.90 -8.23
C GLN A 894 11.47 -18.67 -9.12
N ASN A 895 10.86 -18.88 -10.29
CA ASN A 895 10.45 -17.79 -11.19
C ASN A 895 9.37 -16.89 -10.55
N ARG A 896 8.37 -17.45 -9.85
CA ARG A 896 7.39 -16.68 -9.06
C ARG A 896 8.05 -15.88 -7.94
N LEU A 897 8.96 -16.51 -7.18
CA LEU A 897 9.74 -15.83 -6.13
C LEU A 897 10.53 -14.63 -6.68
N GLY A 898 11.19 -14.81 -7.83
CA GLY A 898 11.94 -13.74 -8.50
C GLY A 898 11.05 -12.61 -9.01
N LEU A 899 9.95 -12.95 -9.68
CA LEU A 899 8.98 -12.00 -10.25
C LEU A 899 8.43 -11.04 -9.18
N PHE A 900 7.94 -11.57 -8.06
CA PHE A 900 7.35 -10.74 -7.00
C PHE A 900 8.38 -9.85 -6.32
N LEU A 901 9.59 -10.35 -6.05
CA LEU A 901 10.65 -9.53 -5.45
C LEU A 901 11.08 -8.40 -6.38
N PHE A 902 11.19 -8.68 -7.69
CA PHE A 902 11.52 -7.68 -8.70
C PHE A 902 10.47 -6.57 -8.76
N ILE A 903 9.18 -6.91 -8.86
CA ILE A 903 8.07 -5.93 -8.89
C ILE A 903 8.07 -5.04 -7.62
N LEU A 904 8.24 -5.62 -6.43
CA LEU A 904 8.29 -4.87 -5.17
C LEU A 904 9.51 -3.94 -5.12
N SER A 905 10.69 -4.41 -5.53
CA SER A 905 11.90 -3.57 -5.58
C SER A 905 11.74 -2.37 -6.53
N LEU A 906 11.17 -2.59 -7.71
CA LEU A 906 10.88 -1.55 -8.69
C LEU A 906 9.95 -0.47 -8.12
N PHE A 907 8.84 -0.86 -7.47
CA PHE A 907 7.92 0.10 -6.88
C PHE A 907 8.49 0.80 -5.64
N GLY A 908 9.24 0.09 -4.78
CA GLY A 908 9.90 0.66 -3.62
C GLY A 908 10.91 1.76 -4.00
N PHE A 909 11.81 1.50 -4.94
CA PHE A 909 12.73 2.54 -5.42
C PHE A 909 12.03 3.62 -6.27
N SER A 910 10.98 3.28 -7.03
CA SER A 910 10.16 4.28 -7.74
C SER A 910 9.41 5.24 -6.80
N CYS A 911 9.23 4.88 -5.52
CA CYS A 911 8.67 5.78 -4.51
C CYS A 911 9.58 6.95 -4.13
N LEU A 912 10.90 6.90 -4.40
CA LEU A 912 11.83 8.00 -4.10
C LEU A 912 11.46 9.31 -4.80
N SER A 913 10.75 9.27 -5.94
CA SER A 913 10.25 10.49 -6.60
C SER A 913 9.22 11.26 -5.77
N SER A 914 8.63 10.67 -4.72
CA SER A 914 7.76 11.37 -3.77
C SER A 914 8.51 12.43 -2.94
N LEU A 915 9.85 12.39 -2.86
CA LEU A 915 10.64 13.40 -2.16
C LEU A 915 10.42 14.81 -2.72
N GLY A 916 10.35 14.94 -4.05
CA GLY A 916 10.19 16.21 -4.73
C GLY A 916 8.83 16.89 -4.51
N ILE A 917 7.79 16.13 -4.13
CA ILE A 917 6.41 16.63 -4.00
C ILE A 917 6.30 17.71 -2.93
N PHE A 918 7.00 17.55 -1.80
CA PHE A 918 7.06 18.57 -0.75
C PHE A 918 8.29 19.46 -0.88
N ALA A 919 9.47 18.92 -1.19
CA ALA A 919 10.71 19.70 -1.24
C ALA A 919 10.62 20.91 -2.18
N ASN A 920 10.02 20.74 -3.37
CA ASN A 920 9.91 21.79 -4.38
C ASN A 920 8.88 22.88 -4.03
N GLU A 921 7.86 22.57 -3.21
CA GLU A 921 6.82 23.52 -2.78
C GLU A 921 7.04 24.04 -1.34
N ARG A 922 8.06 23.56 -0.62
CA ARG A 922 8.35 23.87 0.80
C ARG A 922 8.42 25.38 1.08
N MET A 923 9.10 26.15 0.23
CA MET A 923 9.23 27.61 0.38
C MET A 923 7.90 28.33 0.17
N LEU A 924 7.12 27.92 -0.84
CA LEU A 924 5.78 28.48 -1.09
C LEU A 924 4.82 28.17 0.08
N PHE A 925 4.81 26.93 0.56
CA PHE A 925 4.01 26.52 1.71
C PHE A 925 4.36 27.31 2.98
N MET A 926 5.65 27.53 3.27
CA MET A 926 6.08 28.34 4.41
C MET A 926 5.55 29.77 4.33
N ARG A 927 5.71 30.45 3.18
CA ARG A 927 5.20 31.82 2.98
C ARG A 927 3.67 31.89 3.06
N GLU A 928 2.96 30.99 2.38
CA GLU A 928 1.49 30.96 2.41
C GLU A 928 0.95 30.64 3.82
N ARG A 929 1.67 29.84 4.62
CA ARG A 929 1.35 29.60 6.04
C ARG A 929 1.65 30.82 6.91
N ALA A 930 2.77 31.52 6.70
CA ALA A 930 3.16 32.71 7.45
C ALA A 930 2.18 33.89 7.25
N ASN A 931 1.78 34.13 6.01
CA ASN A 931 0.73 35.10 5.64
C ASN A 931 -0.70 34.54 5.87
N GLY A 932 -0.82 33.28 6.32
CA GLY A 932 -2.05 32.68 6.81
C GLY A 932 -3.14 32.42 5.77
N TYR A 933 -2.76 32.03 4.54
CA TYR A 933 -3.66 31.75 3.42
C TYR A 933 -4.60 30.55 3.71
N TYR A 934 -4.11 29.50 4.37
CA TYR A 934 -4.87 28.27 4.66
C TYR A 934 -4.30 27.48 5.86
N ALA A 935 -5.07 26.51 6.36
CA ALA A 935 -4.64 25.57 7.39
C ALA A 935 -3.81 24.41 6.79
N PRO A 936 -2.69 23.97 7.41
CA PRO A 936 -1.79 22.96 6.84
C PRO A 936 -2.47 21.63 6.50
N ILE A 937 -3.46 21.20 7.27
CA ILE A 937 -4.23 19.98 7.00
C ILE A 937 -4.94 20.02 5.64
N THR A 938 -5.40 21.19 5.18
CA THR A 938 -6.10 21.31 3.88
C THR A 938 -5.13 21.20 2.70
N TYR A 939 -3.91 21.70 2.85
CA TYR A 939 -2.81 21.50 1.91
C TYR A 939 -2.38 20.03 1.88
N PHE A 940 -2.10 19.44 3.04
CA PHE A 940 -1.63 18.05 3.17
C PHE A 940 -2.63 17.04 2.57
N LEU A 941 -3.93 17.18 2.87
CA LEU A 941 -4.97 16.34 2.27
C LEU A 941 -5.10 16.56 0.76
N SER A 942 -4.95 17.80 0.27
CA SER A 942 -4.99 18.05 -1.19
C SER A 942 -3.83 17.38 -1.92
N LYS A 943 -2.64 17.34 -1.31
CA LYS A 943 -1.45 16.66 -1.83
C LYS A 943 -1.58 15.14 -1.83
N ILE A 944 -2.15 14.53 -0.78
CA ILE A 944 -2.45 13.09 -0.77
C ILE A 944 -3.41 12.73 -1.91
N LEU A 945 -4.53 13.47 -2.03
CA LEU A 945 -5.58 13.12 -2.97
C LEU A 945 -5.18 13.32 -4.44
N PHE A 946 -4.41 14.36 -4.77
CA PHE A 946 -4.10 14.71 -6.16
C PHE A 946 -2.69 14.37 -6.62
N ASP A 947 -1.68 14.36 -5.75
CA ASP A 947 -0.32 14.02 -6.16
C ASP A 947 0.00 12.55 -5.86
N ILE A 948 -0.34 12.04 -4.67
CA ILE A 948 0.02 10.67 -4.26
C ILE A 948 -0.86 9.62 -4.95
N ILE A 949 -2.20 9.76 -4.91
CA ILE A 949 -3.09 8.71 -5.44
C ILE A 949 -2.85 8.43 -6.95
N PRO A 950 -2.80 9.43 -7.86
CA PRO A 950 -2.52 9.14 -9.27
C PRO A 950 -1.14 8.53 -9.50
N LEU A 951 -0.10 9.03 -8.82
CA LEU A 951 1.27 8.55 -9.00
C LEU A 951 1.58 7.22 -8.28
N ARG A 952 0.73 6.75 -7.37
CA ARG A 952 0.99 5.53 -6.55
C ARG A 952 -0.08 4.43 -6.62
N VAL A 953 -1.32 4.72 -7.00
CA VAL A 953 -2.36 3.69 -7.17
C VAL A 953 -2.40 3.18 -8.61
N ILE A 954 -2.29 4.08 -9.59
CA ILE A 954 -2.45 3.74 -11.02
C ILE A 954 -1.27 2.92 -11.57
N PRO A 955 0.02 3.23 -11.29
CA PRO A 955 1.12 2.45 -11.86
C PRO A 955 1.16 0.97 -11.41
N PRO A 956 0.92 0.63 -10.11
CA PRO A 956 0.76 -0.77 -9.70
C PRO A 956 -0.46 -1.46 -10.31
N PHE A 957 -1.57 -0.75 -10.50
CA PHE A 957 -2.75 -1.31 -11.17
C PHE A 957 -2.47 -1.67 -12.63
N ILE A 958 -1.79 -0.77 -13.37
CA ILE A 958 -1.40 -1.00 -14.77
C ILE A 958 -0.39 -2.16 -14.88
N LEU A 959 0.72 -2.10 -14.14
CA LEU A 959 1.76 -3.12 -14.21
C LEU A 959 1.23 -4.47 -13.73
N GLY A 960 0.54 -4.48 -12.59
CA GLY A 960 -0.03 -5.68 -12.01
C GLY A 960 -1.00 -6.37 -12.97
N SER A 961 -1.93 -5.62 -13.58
CA SER A 961 -2.91 -6.20 -14.51
C SER A 961 -2.27 -6.82 -15.76
N ILE A 962 -1.22 -6.19 -16.30
CA ILE A 962 -0.50 -6.70 -17.47
C ILE A 962 0.34 -7.93 -17.11
N VAL A 963 1.11 -7.86 -16.01
CA VAL A 963 2.01 -8.95 -15.60
C VAL A 963 1.23 -10.18 -15.13
N TYR A 964 0.12 -10.03 -14.42
CA TYR A 964 -0.69 -11.16 -13.94
C TYR A 964 -1.16 -12.06 -15.08
N GLY A 965 -1.63 -11.45 -16.18
CA GLY A 965 -2.03 -12.17 -17.39
C GLY A 965 -0.85 -12.79 -18.13
N LEU A 966 0.22 -12.03 -18.40
CA LEU A 966 1.36 -12.53 -19.17
C LEU A 966 2.15 -13.62 -18.44
N ALA A 967 2.22 -13.58 -17.11
CA ALA A 967 2.94 -14.57 -16.31
C ALA A 967 2.14 -15.84 -16.02
N GLY A 968 0.83 -15.89 -16.30
CA GLY A 968 0.00 -17.06 -16.01
C GLY A 968 -0.14 -17.35 -14.50
N LEU A 969 -0.33 -16.30 -13.69
CA LEU A 969 -0.59 -16.45 -12.24
C LEU A 969 -2.00 -17.03 -11.99
N ASN A 970 -2.29 -17.44 -10.76
CA ASN A 970 -3.52 -18.13 -10.37
C ASN A 970 -4.79 -17.49 -10.96
N ALA A 971 -5.53 -18.22 -11.79
CA ALA A 971 -6.72 -17.72 -12.52
C ALA A 971 -7.92 -17.34 -11.62
N GLU A 972 -7.83 -17.48 -10.30
CA GLU A 972 -8.89 -17.11 -9.37
C GLU A 972 -9.08 -15.59 -9.25
N VAL A 973 -10.30 -15.10 -9.49
CA VAL A 973 -10.65 -13.66 -9.38
C VAL A 973 -10.35 -13.08 -7.99
N SER A 974 -10.49 -13.86 -6.91
CA SER A 974 -10.15 -13.36 -5.57
C SER A 974 -8.63 -13.22 -5.38
N ALA A 975 -7.82 -14.09 -5.99
CA ALA A 975 -6.36 -14.00 -5.96
C ALA A 975 -5.85 -12.78 -6.74
N PHE A 976 -6.47 -12.43 -7.87
CA PHE A 976 -6.16 -11.22 -8.62
C PHE A 976 -6.39 -9.96 -7.78
N TRP A 977 -7.56 -9.84 -7.13
CA TRP A 977 -7.88 -8.65 -6.33
C TRP A 977 -7.01 -8.52 -5.07
N LYS A 978 -6.65 -9.64 -4.44
CA LYS A 978 -5.65 -9.69 -3.36
C LYS A 978 -4.27 -9.23 -3.83
N PHE A 979 -3.79 -9.72 -4.98
CA PHE A 979 -2.51 -9.33 -5.60
C PHE A 979 -2.45 -7.82 -5.88
N ILE A 980 -3.48 -7.26 -6.55
CA ILE A 980 -3.57 -5.83 -6.85
C ILE A 980 -3.65 -4.99 -5.56
N MET A 981 -4.42 -5.43 -4.56
CA MET A 981 -4.51 -4.78 -3.25
C MET A 981 -3.14 -4.71 -2.57
N THR A 982 -2.39 -5.83 -2.49
CA THR A 982 -1.07 -5.88 -1.89
C THR A 982 -0.07 -4.97 -2.61
N LEU A 983 -0.05 -4.96 -3.95
CA LEU A 983 0.83 -4.07 -4.73
C LEU A 983 0.51 -2.58 -4.50
N VAL A 984 -0.77 -2.20 -4.50
CA VAL A 984 -1.19 -0.81 -4.24
C VAL A 984 -0.87 -0.40 -2.80
N LEU A 985 -1.17 -1.25 -1.81
CA LEU A 985 -0.95 -0.96 -0.40
C LEU A 985 0.55 -0.87 -0.07
N PHE A 986 1.39 -1.74 -0.65
CA PHE A 986 2.84 -1.65 -0.57
C PHE A 986 3.37 -0.34 -1.16
N ASN A 987 2.93 0.07 -2.35
CA ASN A 987 3.40 1.30 -3.00
C ASN A 987 2.92 2.57 -2.26
N LEU A 988 1.74 2.55 -1.65
CA LEU A 988 1.28 3.59 -0.73
C LEU A 988 2.13 3.63 0.55
N THR A 989 2.45 2.46 1.13
CA THR A 989 3.31 2.33 2.33
C THR A 989 4.68 2.93 2.08
N ALA A 990 5.37 2.49 1.02
CA ALA A 990 6.67 3.02 0.60
C ALA A 990 6.61 4.55 0.38
N SER A 991 5.59 5.04 -0.34
CA SER A 991 5.44 6.48 -0.57
C SER A 991 5.14 7.28 0.70
N SER A 992 4.52 6.69 1.73
CA SER A 992 4.25 7.38 3.01
C SER A 992 5.51 7.54 3.87
N ILE A 993 6.39 6.53 3.87
CA ILE A 993 7.71 6.58 4.51
C ILE A 993 8.59 7.63 3.82
N VAL A 994 8.61 7.64 2.48
CA VAL A 994 9.35 8.64 1.70
C VAL A 994 8.77 10.06 1.89
N LEU A 995 7.45 10.21 1.99
CA LEU A 995 6.80 11.50 2.31
C LEU A 995 7.22 12.01 3.69
N PHE A 996 7.27 11.14 4.70
CA PHE A 996 7.74 11.51 6.04
C PHE A 996 9.17 12.08 6.00
N LEU A 997 10.07 11.42 5.27
CA LEU A 997 11.45 11.90 5.08
C LEU A 997 11.51 13.25 4.36
N SER A 998 10.66 13.51 3.35
CA SER A 998 10.65 14.78 2.61
C SER A 998 10.13 15.97 3.42
N VAL A 999 9.26 15.73 4.40
CA VAL A 999 8.78 16.75 5.35
C VAL A 999 9.81 16.99 6.46
N ALA A 1000 10.33 15.89 7.05
CA ALA A 1000 11.27 15.94 8.17
C ALA A 1000 12.65 16.51 7.81
N VAL A 1001 13.21 16.11 6.67
CA VAL A 1001 14.51 16.60 6.19
C VAL A 1001 14.31 17.85 5.32
N ALA A 1002 15.15 18.87 5.50
CA ALA A 1002 15.07 20.11 4.73
C ALA A 1002 15.86 20.06 3.41
N ASP A 1003 16.98 19.32 3.38
CA ASP A 1003 17.79 19.14 2.18
C ASP A 1003 17.37 17.90 1.37
N LEU A 1004 17.24 18.08 0.05
CA LEU A 1004 16.78 17.01 -0.85
C LEU A 1004 17.83 15.92 -1.08
N GLY A 1005 19.13 16.25 -1.03
CA GLY A 1005 20.22 15.29 -1.19
C GLY A 1005 20.31 14.32 0.00
N VAL A 1006 20.28 14.87 1.22
CA VAL A 1006 20.23 14.09 2.47
C VAL A 1006 18.95 13.26 2.54
N ALA A 1007 17.80 13.82 2.14
CA ALA A 1007 16.53 13.08 2.10
C ALA A 1007 16.58 11.90 1.12
N ASN A 1008 17.21 12.07 -0.06
CA ASN A 1008 17.36 11.02 -1.05
C ASN A 1008 18.34 9.92 -0.62
N LEU A 1009 19.46 10.28 0.01
CA LEU A 1009 20.39 9.31 0.60
C LEU A 1009 19.70 8.47 1.69
N LEU A 1010 19.01 9.12 2.63
CA LEU A 1010 18.31 8.44 3.72
C LEU A 1010 17.15 7.57 3.21
N GLY A 1011 16.37 8.06 2.24
CA GLY A 1011 15.31 7.28 1.60
C GLY A 1011 15.86 6.03 0.89
N SER A 1012 16.97 6.17 0.15
CA SER A 1012 17.62 5.05 -0.53
C SER A 1012 18.14 3.99 0.45
N LEU A 1013 18.73 4.41 1.58
CA LEU A 1013 19.17 3.51 2.65
C LEU A 1013 18.00 2.77 3.31
N VAL A 1014 16.88 3.44 3.55
CA VAL A 1014 15.67 2.80 4.12
C VAL A 1014 15.08 1.79 3.14
N MET A 1015 15.03 2.08 1.82
CA MET A 1015 14.57 1.10 0.83
C MET A 1015 15.52 -0.11 0.74
N LEU A 1016 16.84 0.12 0.75
CA LEU A 1016 17.84 -0.96 0.71
C LEU A 1016 17.78 -1.88 1.94
N TYR A 1017 17.60 -1.30 3.14
CA TYR A 1017 17.38 -2.07 4.38
C TYR A 1017 16.13 -2.96 4.26
N ASN A 1018 14.99 -2.41 3.84
CA ASN A 1018 13.76 -3.21 3.72
C ASN A 1018 13.91 -4.34 2.69
N LEU A 1019 14.54 -4.06 1.53
CA LEU A 1019 14.81 -5.08 0.50
C LEU A 1019 15.72 -6.21 1.02
N LEU A 1020 16.78 -5.89 1.77
CA LEU A 1020 17.69 -6.90 2.33
C LEU A 1020 16.95 -7.89 3.24
N PHE A 1021 16.00 -7.39 4.03
CA PHE A 1021 15.19 -8.19 4.96
C PHE A 1021 13.84 -8.65 4.37
N ALA A 1022 13.69 -8.73 3.04
CA ALA A 1022 12.45 -9.19 2.40
C ALA A 1022 12.17 -10.70 2.57
N GLY A 1023 13.17 -11.49 2.96
CA GLY A 1023 13.08 -12.94 3.22
C GLY A 1023 13.73 -13.85 2.17
N LEU A 1024 13.91 -13.39 0.92
CA LEU A 1024 14.64 -14.17 -0.11
C LEU A 1024 16.17 -14.03 -0.01
N LEU A 1025 16.66 -12.81 0.24
CA LEU A 1025 18.10 -12.50 0.28
C LEU A 1025 18.77 -12.94 1.59
N MET A 1026 17.98 -13.17 2.64
CA MET A 1026 18.42 -13.62 3.96
C MET A 1026 17.33 -14.53 4.53
N ASN A 1027 17.66 -15.80 4.77
CA ASN A 1027 16.73 -16.79 5.31
C ASN A 1027 16.49 -16.53 6.81
N TYR A 1028 15.21 -16.52 7.21
CA TYR A 1028 14.71 -16.26 8.57
C TYR A 1028 15.42 -17.09 9.66
N ASP A 1029 15.64 -18.38 9.42
CA ASP A 1029 16.24 -19.32 10.40
C ASP A 1029 17.74 -19.08 10.62
N ARG A 1030 18.38 -18.26 9.78
CA ARG A 1030 19.79 -17.85 9.93
C ARG A 1030 19.93 -16.49 10.64
N VAL A 1031 18.84 -15.78 10.91
CA VAL A 1031 18.85 -14.52 11.65
C VAL A 1031 18.88 -14.82 13.16
N PRO A 1032 19.84 -14.27 13.94
CA PRO A 1032 19.83 -14.41 15.39
C PRO A 1032 18.55 -13.83 16.02
N ASP A 1033 17.98 -14.47 17.05
CA ASP A 1033 16.64 -14.11 17.56
C ASP A 1033 16.51 -12.64 17.98
N GLY A 1034 17.58 -12.06 18.55
CA GLY A 1034 17.65 -10.63 18.90
C GLY A 1034 17.62 -9.65 17.72
N LEU A 1035 17.69 -10.14 16.48
CA LEU A 1035 17.60 -9.35 15.23
C LEU A 1035 16.37 -9.71 14.38
N LYS A 1036 15.61 -10.77 14.68
CA LYS A 1036 14.42 -11.18 13.90
C LYS A 1036 13.35 -10.08 13.81
N TRP A 1037 13.27 -9.18 14.79
CA TRP A 1037 12.40 -8.01 14.75
C TRP A 1037 12.68 -7.07 13.56
N MET A 1038 13.92 -7.03 13.05
CA MET A 1038 14.30 -6.23 11.89
C MET A 1038 13.67 -6.75 10.60
N GLN A 1039 13.35 -8.04 10.54
CA GLN A 1039 12.61 -8.65 9.44
C GLN A 1039 11.10 -8.38 9.58
N THR A 1040 10.52 -8.53 10.78
CA THR A 1040 9.10 -8.21 11.02
C THR A 1040 8.77 -6.72 10.88
N LEU A 1041 9.76 -5.83 10.96
CA LEU A 1041 9.62 -4.40 10.68
C LEU A 1041 9.67 -4.07 9.17
N SER A 1042 10.14 -5.00 8.33
CA SER A 1042 10.29 -4.76 6.89
C SER A 1042 8.94 -4.80 6.18
N PHE A 1043 8.51 -3.66 5.64
CA PHE A 1043 7.29 -3.62 4.81
C PHE A 1043 7.49 -4.33 3.46
N PHE A 1044 8.74 -4.55 3.05
CA PHE A 1044 9.06 -5.44 1.92
C PHE A 1044 8.80 -6.91 2.26
N HIS A 1045 9.08 -7.35 3.49
CA HIS A 1045 8.82 -8.73 3.91
C HIS A 1045 7.32 -9.04 3.88
N ALA A 1046 6.50 -8.24 4.57
CA ALA A 1046 5.05 -8.38 4.55
C ALA A 1046 4.45 -8.23 3.13
N GLY A 1047 4.96 -7.30 2.32
CA GLY A 1047 4.55 -7.17 0.91
C GLY A 1047 4.89 -8.41 0.07
N TYR A 1048 6.03 -9.05 0.32
CA TYR A 1048 6.48 -10.23 -0.40
C TYR A 1048 5.76 -11.50 0.05
N GLU A 1049 5.65 -11.72 1.36
CA GLU A 1049 4.95 -12.85 1.96
C GLU A 1049 3.46 -12.85 1.57
N ALA A 1050 2.78 -11.70 1.62
CA ALA A 1050 1.40 -11.61 1.17
C ALA A 1050 1.21 -11.96 -0.32
N LEU A 1051 2.16 -11.62 -1.22
CA LEU A 1051 2.08 -12.05 -2.62
C LEU A 1051 2.32 -13.56 -2.77
N LEU A 1052 3.30 -14.12 -2.04
CA LEU A 1052 3.62 -15.54 -2.06
C LEU A 1052 2.50 -16.41 -1.48
N VAL A 1053 1.93 -16.03 -0.33
CA VAL A 1053 0.80 -16.75 0.29
C VAL A 1053 -0.45 -16.67 -0.60
N ASN A 1054 -0.64 -15.60 -1.36
CA ASN A 1054 -1.78 -15.45 -2.27
C ASN A 1054 -1.70 -16.38 -3.51
N GLU A 1055 -0.51 -16.52 -4.10
CA GLU A 1055 -0.27 -17.36 -5.28
C GLU A 1055 -0.06 -18.84 -4.89
N LEU A 1056 0.86 -19.10 -3.96
CA LEU A 1056 1.46 -20.42 -3.76
C LEU A 1056 0.69 -21.31 -2.78
N ARG A 1057 -0.08 -20.75 -1.83
CA ARG A 1057 -0.73 -21.53 -0.74
C ARG A 1057 -1.54 -22.74 -1.20
N TYR A 1058 -2.14 -22.66 -2.38
CA TYR A 1058 -2.99 -23.71 -2.96
C TYR A 1058 -2.43 -24.28 -4.28
N LEU A 1059 -1.14 -24.08 -4.58
CA LEU A 1059 -0.45 -24.74 -5.69
C LEU A 1059 0.24 -26.02 -5.20
N GLN A 1060 0.23 -27.05 -6.04
CA GLN A 1060 1.09 -28.23 -5.91
C GLN A 1060 2.14 -28.13 -7.02
N LEU A 1061 3.42 -28.32 -6.68
CA LEU A 1061 4.49 -28.40 -7.67
C LEU A 1061 4.68 -29.85 -8.10
N ILE A 1062 5.04 -30.05 -9.37
CA ILE A 1062 5.42 -31.35 -9.91
C ILE A 1062 6.95 -31.40 -9.99
N GLU A 1063 7.58 -32.25 -9.19
CA GLU A 1063 9.00 -32.59 -9.32
C GLU A 1063 9.14 -33.93 -10.08
N ARG A 1064 9.79 -33.89 -11.25
CA ARG A 1064 10.10 -35.11 -12.01
C ARG A 1064 11.39 -35.74 -11.50
N LYS A 1065 11.29 -36.88 -10.79
CA LYS A 1065 12.44 -37.54 -10.18
C LYS A 1065 12.31 -39.06 -10.31
N PHE A 1066 13.41 -39.73 -10.70
CA PHE A 1066 13.46 -41.18 -10.91
C PHE A 1066 12.39 -41.75 -11.88
N GLY A 1067 11.81 -40.92 -12.74
CA GLY A 1067 10.71 -41.30 -13.65
C GLY A 1067 9.30 -41.08 -13.09
N LEU A 1068 9.17 -40.60 -11.85
CA LEU A 1068 7.90 -40.33 -11.17
C LEU A 1068 7.63 -38.82 -11.07
N ASP A 1069 6.36 -38.44 -11.18
CA ASP A 1069 5.86 -37.06 -11.02
C ASP A 1069 5.43 -36.82 -9.57
N ILE A 1070 6.37 -36.43 -8.71
CA ILE A 1070 6.15 -36.21 -7.27
C ILE A 1070 5.43 -34.88 -7.07
N GLN A 1071 4.21 -34.91 -6.52
CA GLN A 1071 3.43 -33.71 -6.22
C GLN A 1071 3.73 -33.16 -4.82
N VAL A 1072 4.51 -32.08 -4.74
CA VAL A 1072 4.86 -31.43 -3.46
C VAL A 1072 3.95 -30.21 -3.20
N PRO A 1073 3.26 -30.11 -2.06
CA PRO A 1073 2.49 -28.92 -1.70
C PRO A 1073 3.41 -27.69 -1.54
N SER A 1074 3.17 -26.64 -2.31
CA SER A 1074 3.99 -25.41 -2.27
C SER A 1074 4.00 -24.74 -0.90
N ALA A 1075 2.97 -24.92 -0.09
CA ALA A 1075 2.89 -24.42 1.29
C ALA A 1075 3.98 -25.03 2.20
N THR A 1076 4.35 -26.29 1.99
CA THR A 1076 5.44 -26.95 2.74
C THR A 1076 6.78 -26.30 2.39
N ILE A 1077 7.03 -26.10 1.09
CA ILE A 1077 8.25 -25.43 0.59
C ILE A 1077 8.30 -23.98 1.11
N LEU A 1078 7.20 -23.24 1.04
CA LEU A 1078 7.05 -21.88 1.56
C LEU A 1078 7.43 -21.81 3.06
N SER A 1079 6.99 -22.79 3.86
CA SER A 1079 7.38 -22.88 5.27
C SER A 1079 8.87 -23.18 5.49
N SER A 1080 9.52 -23.94 4.60
CA SER A 1080 10.98 -24.20 4.67
C SER A 1080 11.86 -23.00 4.32
N PHE A 1081 11.28 -21.95 3.73
CA PHE A 1081 11.91 -20.63 3.55
C PHE A 1081 11.61 -19.66 4.71
N GLY A 1082 10.87 -20.09 5.74
CA GLY A 1082 10.52 -19.29 6.91
C GLY A 1082 9.25 -18.43 6.75
N PHE A 1083 8.45 -18.64 5.70
CA PHE A 1083 7.20 -17.90 5.47
C PHE A 1083 5.98 -18.67 5.99
N HIS A 1084 5.00 -17.96 6.54
CA HIS A 1084 3.80 -18.53 7.14
C HIS A 1084 2.63 -18.57 6.14
N ALA A 1085 2.23 -19.78 5.72
CA ALA A 1085 1.16 -20.01 4.74
C ALA A 1085 -0.26 -19.49 5.12
N GLN A 1086 -0.42 -18.80 6.25
CA GLN A 1086 -1.67 -18.13 6.66
C GLN A 1086 -1.54 -16.61 6.92
N ALA A 1087 -0.35 -16.01 6.80
CA ALA A 1087 -0.07 -14.63 7.22
C ALA A 1087 -0.75 -13.51 6.41
N PHE A 1088 -1.29 -13.82 5.22
CA PHE A 1088 -1.82 -12.86 4.24
C PHE A 1088 -2.60 -11.67 4.83
N TRP A 1089 -3.63 -11.92 5.65
CA TRP A 1089 -4.43 -10.84 6.26
C TRP A 1089 -3.75 -10.25 7.50
N TRP A 1090 -3.21 -11.12 8.35
CA TRP A 1090 -2.49 -10.77 9.58
C TRP A 1090 -1.33 -11.76 9.78
N PRO A 1091 -0.08 -11.29 9.97
CA PRO A 1091 0.30 -9.88 10.14
C PRO A 1091 0.33 -9.04 8.85
N ASP A 1092 0.48 -9.61 7.66
CA ASP A 1092 1.10 -8.91 6.52
C ASP A 1092 0.32 -7.69 5.99
N THR A 1093 -0.88 -7.92 5.44
CA THR A 1093 -1.71 -6.84 4.87
C THR A 1093 -2.05 -5.79 5.93
N ALA A 1094 -2.28 -6.24 7.17
CA ALA A 1094 -2.51 -5.34 8.30
C ALA A 1094 -1.28 -4.48 8.63
N LEU A 1095 -0.07 -5.04 8.61
CA LEU A 1095 1.17 -4.29 8.86
C LEU A 1095 1.36 -3.19 7.80
N LEU A 1096 1.18 -3.51 6.52
CA LEU A 1096 1.24 -2.49 5.44
C LEU A 1096 0.24 -1.35 5.70
N GLY A 1097 -1.02 -1.68 6.03
CA GLY A 1097 -2.05 -0.68 6.35
C GLY A 1097 -1.72 0.17 7.58
N ILE A 1098 -1.17 -0.44 8.64
CA ILE A 1098 -0.74 0.23 9.87
C ILE A 1098 0.45 1.17 9.58
N VAL A 1099 1.49 0.69 8.89
CA VAL A 1099 2.68 1.50 8.55
C VAL A 1099 2.28 2.68 7.66
N PHE A 1100 1.44 2.45 6.64
CA PHE A 1100 0.89 3.54 5.81
C PHE A 1100 0.15 4.59 6.64
N ALA A 1101 -0.73 4.18 7.55
CA ALA A 1101 -1.48 5.11 8.41
C ALA A 1101 -0.56 5.88 9.37
N VAL A 1102 0.37 5.18 10.04
CA VAL A 1102 1.31 5.76 11.00
C VAL A 1102 2.23 6.78 10.34
N PHE A 1103 2.87 6.45 9.21
CA PHE A 1103 3.77 7.38 8.51
C PHE A 1103 3.03 8.55 7.85
N THR A 1104 1.79 8.34 7.38
CA THR A 1104 0.94 9.45 6.88
C THR A 1104 0.57 10.42 8.00
N VAL A 1105 0.15 9.93 9.18
CA VAL A 1105 -0.14 10.77 10.34
C VAL A 1105 1.12 11.45 10.88
N ALA A 1106 2.24 10.73 10.97
CA ALA A 1106 3.53 11.30 11.38
C ALA A 1106 3.99 12.42 10.42
N SER A 1107 3.81 12.25 9.11
CA SER A 1107 4.09 13.29 8.10
C SER A 1107 3.29 14.56 8.37
N TYR A 1108 1.99 14.44 8.68
CA TYR A 1108 1.16 15.59 9.05
C TYR A 1108 1.62 16.24 10.36
N LEU A 1109 1.91 15.45 11.40
CA LEU A 1109 2.37 15.98 12.68
C LEU A 1109 3.71 16.71 12.58
N VAL A 1110 4.65 16.22 11.76
CA VAL A 1110 5.91 16.93 11.49
C VAL A 1110 5.66 18.22 10.70
N LEU A 1111 4.77 18.21 9.71
CA LEU A 1111 4.37 19.41 8.97
C LEU A 1111 3.75 20.47 9.89
N GLU A 1112 2.83 20.08 10.77
CA GLU A 1112 2.14 21.00 11.68
C GLU A 1112 3.06 21.52 12.79
N LEU A 1113 3.87 20.66 13.41
CA LEU A 1113 4.66 21.00 14.59
C LEU A 1113 6.06 21.57 14.26
N PHE A 1114 6.79 20.93 13.35
CA PHE A 1114 8.21 21.22 13.09
C PHE A 1114 8.43 22.10 11.85
N VAL A 1115 7.62 21.96 10.80
CA VAL A 1115 7.73 22.81 9.59
C VAL A 1115 7.04 24.16 9.80
N LYS A 1116 7.48 24.86 10.85
CA LYS A 1116 7.15 26.25 11.16
C LYS A 1116 8.32 27.14 10.76
N GLU A 1117 8.01 28.37 10.40
CA GLU A 1117 9.01 29.35 10.01
C GLU A 1117 9.90 29.74 11.21
N ARG A 1118 11.15 29.28 11.20
CA ARG A 1118 12.23 29.79 12.07
C ARG A 1118 13.06 30.77 11.25
N ARG A 1119 12.90 32.08 11.51
CA ARG A 1119 13.70 33.20 10.98
C ARG A 1119 14.16 34.14 12.11
#